data_AF-A0A5U2NC92-F1
#
_entry.id   AF-A0A5U2NC92-F1
#
_cell.length_a   1.000
_cell.length_b   1.000
_cell.length_c   1.000
_cell.angle_alpha   90.00
_cell.angle_beta   90.00
_cell.angle_gamma   90.00
#
_symmetry.space_group_name_H-M   'P 1'
#
loop_
_entity.id
_entity.type
_entity.pdbx_description
1 polymer ?
#
loop_
_entity_poly.entity_id
_entity_poly.type
_entity_poly.pdbx_seq_one_letter_code
_entity_poly.pdbx_strand_id
1 'polypeptide(L)'
;MSATSLIQPDRDLFSWPQYWAACFGPAPFLPMSREEMDQLGWDSCDIILVTGDAYVDHPSFGMAICGRMLEAQGFRVGIIAQPDWNSKDDFMRLGKPNLFFGVTAGNMDSMINRYTADRKLRHDDAYTPDNVAGKRPDRATLVYTQRCKEAWKDVPVILGGIEASLRRTAHYDYWSDTVRRSVLVDSKADMLMFGNGERPLVEVAHRLAMGETIDQIRDVRNTAIMVKEALPGWSGVDSTRLDTPGKIDPIPHPYGEDLPCADNKPVAPKKQEAKAITVQPPRPKPWEKTYILLPSFEKVKGDKVLYAHASRILHHETNPGCARALMQKHGDRYVWINPPAIPLSTEEMDSVFALPYQRVPHPAYGNARIPAYEMIRFSINIMRGCFGGCSFCSITEHEGRIIQSRSEDSIINEIEAIRDTVPGFTGVISDLGGPTANMYMLRCKSPRAEQTCRRLSCVYPDICPHMDTDHTPTINLYRRARELKGIKKILIASGVRYDIAVEDPRYIKELASHHVGGYLKIAPEHTEEGPLSKMMKPGMGSYDRFKELFDLYSKQAGKEQYLIPYFISAHPGTRDEDMVNLALWLKRHRFRLDQVQNFYPSPLANSTTMYYTGKNPLGKIGYKSEDVVVPKGDRQRRLHKALLRYHDPANWPLIRQALEAMGKKHLIGGRRECLVPAPTIEEMREARRQNRNTRPALTKHTPVEHQRQGLAANKKRGKGAGR
;
A
#
# COMPACT_ATOMS: atom_id res chain seq x y z
N MET A 1 -15.83 -26.96 -11.79
CA MET A 1 -14.52 -27.05 -12.46
C MET A 1 -13.77 -25.76 -12.21
N SER A 2 -12.77 -25.77 -11.32
CA SER A 2 -11.94 -24.59 -11.04
C SER A 2 -11.26 -24.17 -12.33
N ALA A 3 -11.57 -22.97 -12.83
CA ALA A 3 -10.90 -22.45 -14.01
C ALA A 3 -9.44 -22.15 -13.64
N THR A 4 -8.52 -23.01 -14.07
CA THR A 4 -7.08 -22.81 -13.88
C THR A 4 -6.68 -21.47 -14.51
N SER A 5 -5.99 -20.60 -13.76
CA SER A 5 -5.54 -19.31 -14.28
C SER A 5 -4.60 -19.53 -15.48
N LEU A 6 -4.72 -18.68 -16.51
CA LEU A 6 -3.83 -18.70 -17.68
C LEU A 6 -2.50 -17.95 -17.42
N ILE A 7 -2.32 -17.43 -16.22
CA ILE A 7 -1.13 -16.72 -15.77
C ILE A 7 -0.33 -17.71 -14.93
N GLN A 8 0.62 -18.40 -15.55
CA GLN A 8 1.48 -19.40 -14.89
C GLN A 8 2.95 -18.96 -15.01
N PRO A 9 3.78 -19.25 -14.00
CA PRO A 9 5.21 -18.98 -14.09
C PRO A 9 5.86 -19.99 -15.05
N ASP A 10 6.99 -19.61 -15.65
CA ASP A 10 7.77 -20.53 -16.49
C ASP A 10 8.50 -21.58 -15.65
N ARG A 11 8.70 -21.30 -14.35
CA ARG A 11 9.43 -22.13 -13.39
C ARG A 11 8.87 -21.98 -11.98
N ASP A 12 8.73 -23.10 -11.29
CA ASP A 12 8.33 -23.17 -9.89
C ASP A 12 9.46 -22.74 -8.95
N LEU A 13 9.09 -22.20 -7.79
CA LEU A 13 10.04 -21.56 -6.86
C LEU A 13 11.14 -22.49 -6.34
N PHE A 14 10.83 -23.77 -6.10
CA PHE A 14 11.75 -24.76 -5.54
C PHE A 14 12.32 -25.73 -6.59
N SER A 15 12.11 -25.48 -7.88
CA SER A 15 12.65 -26.35 -8.93
C SER A 15 14.12 -26.05 -9.26
N TRP A 16 14.70 -25.00 -8.68
CA TRP A 16 16.12 -24.69 -8.86
C TRP A 16 16.98 -25.73 -8.12
N PRO A 17 18.09 -26.19 -8.71
CA PRO A 17 19.07 -26.97 -7.98
C PRO A 17 19.55 -26.17 -6.77
N GLN A 18 19.54 -26.79 -5.59
CA GLN A 18 20.03 -26.12 -4.39
C GLN A 18 21.50 -25.74 -4.55
N TYR A 19 21.85 -24.57 -4.04
CA TYR A 19 23.22 -24.11 -3.99
C TYR A 19 24.07 -25.01 -3.07
N TRP A 20 25.38 -25.08 -3.33
CA TRP A 20 26.28 -26.05 -2.69
C TRP A 20 26.25 -26.01 -1.15
N ALA A 21 25.99 -24.83 -0.57
CA ALA A 21 25.96 -24.63 0.87
C ALA A 21 24.70 -25.18 1.55
N ALA A 22 23.78 -25.82 0.81
CA ALA A 22 22.68 -26.60 1.38
C ALA A 22 23.14 -27.71 2.33
N CYS A 23 24.38 -28.17 2.22
CA CYS A 23 24.97 -29.18 3.12
C CYS A 23 25.04 -28.75 4.60
N PHE A 24 25.02 -27.45 4.90
CA PHE A 24 24.99 -26.94 6.28
C PHE A 24 23.61 -27.07 6.94
N GLY A 25 22.55 -27.30 6.16
CA GLY A 25 21.18 -27.28 6.64
C GLY A 25 20.69 -25.88 7.07
N PRO A 26 19.43 -25.76 7.52
CA PRO A 26 18.88 -24.49 7.96
C PRO A 26 19.45 -24.07 9.33
N ALA A 27 19.85 -22.81 9.44
CA ALA A 27 20.31 -22.24 10.70
C ALA A 27 19.13 -22.03 11.67
N PRO A 28 19.30 -22.19 12.99
CA PRO A 28 18.25 -21.89 13.97
C PRO A 28 17.73 -20.47 13.82
N PHE A 29 18.64 -19.51 13.65
CA PHE A 29 18.38 -18.12 13.26
C PHE A 29 19.41 -17.73 12.20
N LEU A 30 19.06 -16.80 11.32
CA LEU A 30 20.04 -16.19 10.41
C LEU A 30 21.07 -15.41 11.23
N PRO A 31 22.39 -15.61 11.03
CA PRO A 31 23.41 -14.99 11.87
C PRO A 31 23.42 -13.45 11.73
N MET A 32 23.52 -12.79 12.88
CA MET A 32 23.66 -11.34 13.05
C MET A 32 25.09 -10.92 13.46
N SER A 33 25.96 -11.86 13.77
CA SER A 33 27.34 -11.64 14.22
C SER A 33 28.32 -12.65 13.62
N ARG A 34 29.63 -12.38 13.74
CA ARG A 34 30.66 -13.35 13.29
C ARG A 34 30.72 -14.56 14.19
N GLU A 35 30.51 -14.36 15.47
CA GLU A 35 30.49 -15.40 16.49
C GLU A 35 29.38 -16.43 16.20
N GLU A 36 28.22 -15.98 15.71
CA GLU A 36 27.14 -16.86 15.26
C GLU A 36 27.47 -17.58 13.95
N MET A 37 28.19 -16.93 13.03
CA MET A 37 28.68 -17.61 11.82
C MET A 37 29.69 -18.71 12.15
N ASP A 38 30.59 -18.47 13.10
CA ASP A 38 31.56 -19.46 13.56
C ASP A 38 30.86 -20.67 14.18
N GLN A 39 29.78 -20.46 14.94
CA GLN A 39 28.93 -21.54 15.49
C GLN A 39 28.25 -22.36 14.40
N LEU A 40 27.90 -21.75 13.26
CA LEU A 40 27.33 -22.41 12.09
C LEU A 40 28.41 -23.04 11.18
N GLY A 41 29.69 -22.82 11.47
CA GLY A 41 30.81 -23.26 10.63
C GLY A 41 30.92 -22.49 9.31
N TRP A 42 30.43 -21.25 9.25
CA TRP A 42 30.42 -20.42 8.04
C TRP A 42 31.60 -19.44 8.02
N ASP A 43 32.43 -19.51 6.98
CA ASP A 43 33.52 -18.55 6.76
C ASP A 43 33.02 -17.18 6.22
N SER A 44 31.91 -17.20 5.49
CA SER A 44 31.34 -16.08 4.74
C SER A 44 29.84 -16.26 4.54
N CYS A 45 29.13 -15.15 4.37
CA CYS A 45 27.75 -15.17 3.89
C CYS A 45 27.78 -15.07 2.36
N ASP A 46 26.88 -15.79 1.68
CA ASP A 46 26.67 -15.60 0.25
C ASP A 46 25.85 -14.34 0.01
N ILE A 47 24.85 -14.11 0.86
CA ILE A 47 23.95 -12.95 0.80
C ILE A 47 23.82 -12.33 2.18
N ILE A 48 23.85 -11.01 2.27
CA ILE A 48 23.59 -10.29 3.52
C ILE A 48 22.36 -9.40 3.35
N LEU A 49 21.37 -9.58 4.22
CA LEU A 49 20.17 -8.74 4.28
C LEU A 49 20.37 -7.61 5.28
N VAL A 50 20.11 -6.36 4.88
CA VAL A 50 20.15 -5.18 5.75
C VAL A 50 18.73 -4.66 5.91
N THR A 51 18.27 -4.54 7.17
CA THR A 51 16.89 -4.16 7.49
C THR A 51 16.84 -3.05 8.55
N GLY A 52 15.85 -2.17 8.42
CA GLY A 52 15.56 -1.12 9.41
C GLY A 52 14.73 -1.58 10.61
N ASP A 53 14.21 -2.81 10.60
CA ASP A 53 13.47 -3.42 11.71
C ASP A 53 14.40 -4.30 12.57
N ALA A 54 14.00 -4.61 13.80
CA ALA A 54 14.58 -5.73 14.55
C ALA A 54 14.37 -7.06 13.81
N TYR A 55 15.31 -8.01 13.98
CA TYR A 55 15.17 -9.34 13.41
C TYR A 55 14.19 -10.18 14.25
N VAL A 56 12.97 -10.30 13.74
CA VAL A 56 11.97 -11.23 14.24
C VAL A 56 11.77 -12.31 13.19
N ASP A 57 12.10 -13.56 13.52
CA ASP A 57 12.06 -14.67 12.57
C ASP A 57 10.62 -15.21 12.43
N HIS A 58 9.76 -14.40 11.82
CA HIS A 58 8.32 -14.64 11.72
C HIS A 58 7.83 -14.40 10.28
N PRO A 59 6.89 -15.20 9.74
CA PRO A 59 6.38 -15.05 8.38
C PRO A 59 5.56 -13.77 8.12
N SER A 60 5.43 -12.87 9.10
CA SER A 60 4.80 -11.55 8.94
C SER A 60 5.83 -10.44 8.78
N PHE A 61 7.11 -10.80 8.85
CA PHE A 61 8.26 -9.92 8.75
C PHE A 61 8.95 -10.21 7.40
N GLY A 62 8.89 -9.25 6.47
CA GLY A 62 9.26 -9.50 5.07
C GLY A 62 10.72 -9.93 4.89
N MET A 63 11.63 -9.40 5.70
CA MET A 63 13.05 -9.79 5.68
C MET A 63 13.27 -11.24 6.16
N ALA A 64 12.43 -11.76 7.07
CA ALA A 64 12.49 -13.15 7.51
C ALA A 64 12.04 -14.09 6.38
N ILE A 65 10.96 -13.75 5.67
CA ILE A 65 10.54 -14.49 4.47
C ILE A 65 11.66 -14.50 3.42
N CYS A 66 12.22 -13.33 3.09
CA CYS A 66 13.31 -13.25 2.11
C CYS A 66 14.54 -14.08 2.54
N GLY A 67 14.92 -13.99 3.81
CA GLY A 67 16.08 -14.71 4.34
C GLY A 67 15.89 -16.23 4.36
N ARG A 68 14.75 -16.71 4.90
CA ARG A 68 14.41 -18.14 4.91
C ARG A 68 14.21 -18.68 3.50
N MET A 69 13.66 -17.88 2.57
CA MET A 69 13.50 -18.29 1.18
C MET A 69 14.85 -18.52 0.51
N LEU A 70 15.82 -17.62 0.71
CA LEU A 70 17.18 -17.77 0.19
C LEU A 70 17.93 -18.96 0.85
N GLU A 71 17.78 -19.14 2.16
CA GLU A 71 18.35 -20.28 2.89
C GLU A 71 17.80 -21.62 2.35
N ALA A 72 16.49 -21.68 2.06
CA ALA A 72 15.87 -22.87 1.49
C ALA A 72 16.37 -23.24 0.09
N GLN A 73 16.94 -22.26 -0.63
CA GLN A 73 17.64 -22.49 -1.90
C GLN A 73 19.10 -22.94 -1.71
N GLY A 74 19.57 -23.06 -0.47
CA GLY A 74 20.93 -23.51 -0.12
C GLY A 74 21.96 -22.40 0.05
N PHE A 75 21.56 -21.12 0.11
CA PHE A 75 22.49 -20.01 0.32
C PHE A 75 22.75 -19.76 1.80
N ARG A 76 23.97 -19.33 2.14
CA ARG A 76 24.30 -18.84 3.50
C ARG A 76 23.88 -17.38 3.60
N VAL A 77 22.87 -17.11 4.43
CA VAL A 77 22.25 -15.79 4.52
C VAL A 77 22.50 -15.19 5.89
N GLY A 78 23.13 -14.02 5.93
CA GLY A 78 23.29 -13.23 7.15
C GLY A 78 22.31 -12.05 7.21
N ILE A 79 22.05 -11.52 8.41
CA ILE A 79 21.18 -10.36 8.58
C ILE A 79 21.82 -9.27 9.46
N ILE A 80 21.80 -8.03 8.98
CA ILE A 80 22.21 -6.84 9.72
C ILE A 80 20.95 -6.04 10.02
N ALA A 81 20.46 -6.17 11.26
CA ALA A 81 19.25 -5.51 11.74
C ALA A 81 19.57 -4.20 12.47
N GLN A 82 18.94 -3.12 12.05
CA GLN A 82 19.07 -1.76 12.62
C GLN A 82 20.53 -1.29 12.80
N PRO A 83 21.39 -1.37 11.75
CA PRO A 83 22.76 -0.93 11.85
C PRO A 83 22.86 0.57 12.16
N ASP A 84 23.90 0.98 12.89
CA ASP A 84 24.28 2.38 12.98
C ASP A 84 24.75 2.89 11.61
N TRP A 85 24.02 3.85 11.05
CA TRP A 85 24.30 4.42 9.73
C TRP A 85 25.26 5.61 9.76
N ASN A 86 25.80 5.98 10.92
CA ASN A 86 26.81 7.03 11.02
C ASN A 86 28.19 6.57 10.54
N SER A 87 28.46 5.25 10.56
CA SER A 87 29.68 4.63 10.03
C SER A 87 29.34 3.45 9.10
N LYS A 88 30.33 2.98 8.33
CA LYS A 88 30.25 1.75 7.54
C LYS A 88 30.53 0.49 8.36
N ASP A 89 31.08 0.61 9.56
CA ASP A 89 31.61 -0.51 10.34
C ASP A 89 30.56 -1.57 10.65
N ASP A 90 29.34 -1.14 11.00
CA ASP A 90 28.21 -2.06 11.23
C ASP A 90 27.81 -2.86 9.99
N PHE A 91 27.99 -2.28 8.79
CA PHE A 91 27.74 -2.94 7.51
C PHE A 91 28.86 -3.91 7.11
N MET A 92 30.01 -3.85 7.80
CA MET A 92 31.14 -4.75 7.63
C MET A 92 31.15 -5.89 8.67
N ARG A 93 30.21 -5.89 9.63
CA ARG A 93 30.19 -6.85 10.75
C ARG A 93 30.21 -8.30 10.28
N LEU A 94 29.42 -8.66 9.26
CA LEU A 94 29.38 -10.01 8.66
C LEU A 94 30.38 -10.19 7.51
N GLY A 95 31.27 -9.22 7.29
CA GLY A 95 32.24 -9.16 6.21
C GLY A 95 31.64 -8.95 4.83
N LYS A 96 32.38 -9.38 3.80
CA LYS A 96 32.00 -9.24 2.40
C LYS A 96 31.10 -10.41 1.99
N PRO A 97 29.90 -10.17 1.44
CA PRO A 97 29.07 -11.24 0.91
C PRO A 97 29.61 -11.73 -0.44
N ASN A 98 29.40 -13.00 -0.77
CA ASN A 98 29.89 -13.58 -2.02
C ASN A 98 29.06 -13.16 -3.24
N LEU A 99 27.76 -12.90 -3.08
CA LEU A 99 26.83 -12.58 -4.16
C LEU A 99 26.35 -11.13 -4.11
N PHE A 100 25.61 -10.72 -3.08
CA PHE A 100 25.05 -9.36 -3.01
C PHE A 100 24.57 -8.94 -1.60
N PHE A 101 24.33 -7.64 -1.43
CA PHE A 101 23.56 -7.08 -0.31
C PHE A 101 22.09 -6.88 -0.69
N GLY A 102 21.15 -7.39 0.10
CA GLY A 102 19.72 -7.09 -0.01
C GLY A 102 19.33 -6.01 1.00
N VAL A 103 18.83 -4.85 0.56
CA VAL A 103 18.56 -3.70 1.43
C VAL A 103 17.07 -3.38 1.48
N THR A 104 16.50 -3.29 2.69
CA THR A 104 15.12 -2.87 2.94
C THR A 104 15.03 -1.87 4.10
N ALA A 105 14.07 -0.97 4.04
CA ALA A 105 13.75 -0.09 5.17
C ALA A 105 13.01 -0.82 6.31
N GLY A 106 12.57 -2.07 6.09
CA GLY A 106 11.74 -2.85 7.02
C GLY A 106 10.31 -3.04 6.50
N ASN A 107 9.41 -3.46 7.39
CA ASN A 107 7.99 -3.71 7.12
C ASN A 107 7.18 -2.43 6.92
N MET A 108 7.72 -1.27 7.30
CA MET A 108 7.09 0.04 7.12
C MET A 108 8.08 1.03 6.52
N ASP A 109 7.56 1.97 5.73
CA ASP A 109 8.30 3.11 5.22
C ASP A 109 8.94 3.91 6.37
N SER A 110 10.23 4.24 6.25
CA SER A 110 11.00 4.89 7.32
C SER A 110 10.45 6.27 7.69
N MET A 111 9.85 6.99 6.75
CA MET A 111 9.26 8.29 7.02
C MET A 111 7.93 8.16 7.75
N ILE A 112 7.11 7.18 7.40
CA ILE A 112 5.84 6.91 8.12
C ILE A 112 6.11 6.38 9.53
N ASN A 113 7.17 5.59 9.69
CA ASN A 113 7.62 5.11 10.98
C ASN A 113 8.01 6.25 11.90
N ARG A 114 8.77 7.23 11.40
CA ARG A 114 9.30 8.33 12.22
C ARG A 114 8.37 9.52 12.35
N TYR A 115 7.45 9.73 11.41
CA TYR A 115 6.58 10.91 11.37
C TYR A 115 5.09 10.56 11.19
N THR A 116 4.24 11.36 11.81
CA THR A 116 2.79 11.35 11.57
C THR A 116 2.43 11.97 10.21
N ALA A 117 1.21 11.72 9.70
CA ALA A 117 0.69 12.37 8.49
C ALA A 117 0.65 13.91 8.57
N ASP A 118 0.70 14.46 9.78
CA ASP A 118 0.75 15.90 10.08
C ASP A 118 2.20 16.41 10.24
N ARG A 119 3.20 15.64 9.79
CA ARG A 119 4.64 15.95 9.87
C ARG A 119 5.21 16.13 11.28
N LYS A 120 4.49 15.67 12.32
CA LYS A 120 5.00 15.59 13.68
C LYS A 120 5.87 14.35 13.88
N LEU A 121 6.98 14.51 14.60
CA LEU A 121 7.88 13.41 14.98
C LEU A 121 7.18 12.46 15.96
N ARG A 122 7.39 11.15 15.78
CA ARG A 122 7.01 10.11 16.73
C ARG A 122 8.14 9.86 17.73
N HIS A 123 7.77 9.50 18.95
CA HIS A 123 8.73 9.21 20.02
C HIS A 123 8.82 7.70 20.33
N ASP A 124 8.22 6.89 19.47
CA ASP A 124 8.11 5.44 19.55
C ASP A 124 8.37 4.80 18.18
N ASP A 125 8.91 3.58 18.18
CA ASP A 125 9.02 2.72 17.00
C ASP A 125 8.67 1.27 17.36
N ALA A 126 7.50 0.82 16.88
CA ALA A 126 6.97 -0.51 17.17
C ALA A 126 7.84 -1.67 16.67
N TYR A 127 8.76 -1.43 15.72
CA TYR A 127 9.66 -2.44 15.14
C TYR A 127 11.06 -2.44 15.77
N THR A 128 11.29 -1.59 16.76
CA THR A 128 12.57 -1.49 17.49
C THR A 128 12.44 -2.11 18.90
N PRO A 129 13.49 -2.78 19.42
CA PRO A 129 13.49 -3.26 20.79
C PRO A 129 13.23 -2.13 21.80
N ASP A 130 12.41 -2.43 22.81
CA ASP A 130 11.93 -1.51 23.84
C ASP A 130 11.18 -0.27 23.31
N ASN A 131 10.63 -0.37 22.08
CA ASN A 131 9.86 0.67 21.42
C ASN A 131 10.66 1.99 21.23
N VAL A 132 11.99 1.91 21.17
CA VAL A 132 12.88 3.07 21.10
C VAL A 132 12.83 3.74 19.72
N ALA A 133 12.55 5.04 19.69
CA ALA A 133 12.60 5.80 18.44
C ALA A 133 14.03 6.12 17.97
N GLY A 134 14.17 6.43 16.68
CA GLY A 134 15.41 6.97 16.12
C GLY A 134 16.51 5.94 15.90
N LYS A 135 16.17 4.65 15.77
CA LYS A 135 17.08 3.56 15.36
C LYS A 135 17.06 3.27 13.85
N ARG A 136 16.39 4.12 13.07
CA ARG A 136 16.33 4.07 11.60
C ARG A 136 16.51 5.47 11.01
N PRO A 137 17.30 5.64 9.94
CA PRO A 137 17.42 6.92 9.26
C PRO A 137 16.18 7.23 8.40
N ASP A 138 15.98 8.51 8.11
CA ASP A 138 14.99 8.95 7.12
C ASP A 138 15.41 8.47 5.72
N ARG A 139 14.48 7.86 4.98
CA ARG A 139 14.75 7.22 3.68
C ARG A 139 15.82 6.14 3.82
N ALA A 140 15.60 5.24 4.77
CA ALA A 140 16.55 4.24 5.20
C ALA A 140 17.17 3.44 4.06
N THR A 141 16.39 3.07 3.04
CA THR A 141 16.90 2.34 1.88
C THR A 141 18.04 3.09 1.20
N LEU A 142 17.95 4.41 1.03
CA LEU A 142 19.00 5.22 0.41
C LEU A 142 20.27 5.23 1.27
N VAL A 143 20.12 5.48 2.57
CA VAL A 143 21.27 5.59 3.49
C VAL A 143 21.99 4.24 3.62
N TYR A 144 21.25 3.15 3.81
CA TYR A 144 21.82 1.81 3.93
C TYR A 144 22.54 1.38 2.66
N THR A 145 22.00 1.65 1.47
CA THR A 145 22.70 1.37 0.22
C THR A 145 24.03 2.10 0.11
N GLN A 146 24.07 3.39 0.49
CA GLN A 146 25.30 4.16 0.45
C GLN A 146 26.36 3.55 1.39
N ARG A 147 25.97 3.12 2.59
CA ARG A 147 26.87 2.45 3.53
C ARG A 147 27.33 1.08 3.05
N CYS A 148 26.47 0.27 2.44
CA CYS A 148 26.87 -0.98 1.80
C CYS A 148 27.92 -0.74 0.70
N LYS A 149 27.72 0.27 -0.16
CA LYS A 149 28.69 0.61 -1.22
C LYS A 149 29.97 1.25 -0.69
N GLU A 150 29.92 1.91 0.46
CA GLU A 150 31.11 2.42 1.17
C GLU A 150 31.92 1.29 1.82
N ALA A 151 31.24 0.28 2.37
CA ALA A 151 31.85 -0.93 2.90
C ALA A 151 32.50 -1.78 1.80
N TRP A 152 31.74 -2.06 0.73
CA TRP A 152 32.19 -2.91 -0.38
C TRP A 152 31.67 -2.38 -1.73
N LYS A 153 32.54 -1.68 -2.47
CA LYS A 153 32.18 -1.01 -3.72
C LYS A 153 31.80 -1.97 -4.86
N ASP A 154 32.43 -3.13 -4.92
CA ASP A 154 32.29 -4.09 -6.02
C ASP A 154 31.16 -5.10 -5.81
N VAL A 155 30.48 -5.04 -4.64
CA VAL A 155 29.39 -5.96 -4.32
C VAL A 155 28.07 -5.34 -4.81
N PRO A 156 27.26 -6.08 -5.59
CA PRO A 156 25.94 -5.64 -5.99
C PRO A 156 25.03 -5.33 -4.79
N VAL A 157 24.26 -4.25 -4.89
CA VAL A 157 23.23 -3.91 -3.90
C VAL A 157 21.86 -3.95 -4.57
N ILE A 158 20.98 -4.79 -4.04
CA ILE A 158 19.61 -5.00 -4.51
C ILE A 158 18.63 -4.42 -3.49
N LEU A 159 17.77 -3.51 -3.93
CA LEU A 159 16.75 -2.90 -3.08
C LEU A 159 15.47 -3.74 -3.04
N GLY A 160 14.80 -3.75 -1.89
CA GLY A 160 13.49 -4.37 -1.75
C GLY A 160 12.62 -3.69 -0.69
N GLY A 161 11.45 -4.28 -0.45
CA GLY A 161 10.49 -3.79 0.55
C GLY A 161 9.60 -2.66 0.06
N ILE A 162 8.69 -2.22 0.94
CA ILE A 162 7.64 -1.24 0.61
C ILE A 162 8.26 0.11 0.22
N GLU A 163 9.28 0.57 0.96
CA GLU A 163 9.91 1.87 0.73
C GLU A 163 10.51 1.99 -0.70
N ALA A 164 11.21 0.94 -1.15
CA ALA A 164 11.81 0.87 -2.47
C ALA A 164 10.75 0.69 -3.56
N SER A 165 9.83 -0.25 -3.34
CA SER A 165 8.74 -0.57 -4.28
C SER A 165 7.94 0.67 -4.65
N LEU A 166 7.55 1.48 -3.66
CA LEU A 166 6.73 2.67 -3.86
C LEU A 166 7.52 3.88 -4.42
N ARG A 167 8.83 3.77 -4.63
CA ARG A 167 9.70 4.82 -5.16
C ARG A 167 10.47 4.41 -6.42
N ARG A 168 10.02 3.34 -7.09
CA ARG A 168 10.69 2.76 -8.28
C ARG A 168 10.69 3.66 -9.53
N THR A 169 9.84 4.68 -9.58
CA THR A 169 9.78 5.68 -10.66
C THR A 169 9.76 7.10 -10.08
N ALA A 170 9.71 8.13 -10.93
CA ALA A 170 9.48 9.51 -10.47
C ALA A 170 8.20 9.58 -9.63
N HIS A 171 8.30 10.12 -8.43
CA HIS A 171 7.21 10.12 -7.45
C HIS A 171 7.19 11.43 -6.67
N TYR A 172 5.99 11.88 -6.30
CA TYR A 172 5.82 12.98 -5.35
C TYR A 172 6.19 12.51 -3.94
N ASP A 173 7.08 13.24 -3.29
CA ASP A 173 7.49 13.01 -1.90
C ASP A 173 6.84 14.04 -0.99
N TYR A 174 5.88 13.59 -0.18
CA TYR A 174 5.13 14.47 0.73
C TYR A 174 6.00 15.22 1.72
N TRP A 175 7.15 14.66 2.12
CA TRP A 175 8.03 15.23 3.13
C TRP A 175 8.85 16.40 2.63
N SER A 176 9.33 16.32 1.38
CA SER A 176 10.06 17.41 0.72
C SER A 176 9.19 18.29 -0.18
N ASP A 177 7.90 17.97 -0.32
CA ASP A 177 6.92 18.66 -1.15
C ASP A 177 7.39 18.87 -2.60
N THR A 178 8.06 17.87 -3.16
CA THR A 178 8.57 17.89 -4.54
C THR A 178 8.48 16.52 -5.18
N VAL A 179 8.48 16.49 -6.52
CA VAL A 179 8.74 15.25 -7.27
C VAL A 179 10.22 14.90 -7.16
N ARG A 180 10.50 13.68 -6.69
CA ARG A 180 11.83 13.08 -6.62
C ARG A 180 12.04 12.08 -7.75
N ARG A 181 13.31 11.78 -8.03
CA ARG A 181 13.71 10.73 -8.97
C ARG A 181 13.36 9.36 -8.40
N SER A 182 13.52 8.32 -9.22
CA SER A 182 13.46 6.95 -8.71
C SER A 182 14.52 6.75 -7.63
N VAL A 183 14.18 6.03 -6.56
CA VAL A 183 15.14 5.69 -5.49
C VAL A 183 16.35 4.93 -6.04
N LEU A 184 16.20 4.19 -7.14
CA LEU A 184 17.29 3.50 -7.83
C LEU A 184 18.35 4.49 -8.34
N VAL A 185 17.94 5.67 -8.80
CA VAL A 185 18.85 6.73 -9.26
C VAL A 185 19.57 7.39 -8.08
N ASP A 186 18.82 7.74 -7.03
CA ASP A 186 19.35 8.47 -5.88
C ASP A 186 20.28 7.60 -5.00
N SER A 187 19.94 6.31 -4.83
CA SER A 187 20.73 5.36 -4.02
C SER A 187 21.94 4.79 -4.75
N LYS A 188 21.94 4.83 -6.09
CA LYS A 188 22.91 4.15 -6.97
C LYS A 188 22.96 2.63 -6.74
N ALA A 189 21.89 2.01 -6.24
CA ALA A 189 21.76 0.56 -6.21
C ALA A 189 21.78 -0.02 -7.63
N ASP A 190 22.14 -1.30 -7.74
CA ASP A 190 22.35 -1.97 -9.02
C ASP A 190 21.02 -2.52 -9.57
N MET A 191 20.11 -2.92 -8.68
CA MET A 191 18.78 -3.40 -9.02
C MET A 191 17.77 -3.06 -7.91
N LEU A 192 16.50 -2.91 -8.28
CA LEU A 192 15.38 -2.77 -7.35
C LEU A 192 14.34 -3.86 -7.63
N MET A 193 14.00 -4.66 -6.63
CA MET A 193 12.89 -5.63 -6.67
C MET A 193 11.67 -4.97 -6.04
N PHE A 194 10.59 -4.81 -6.82
CA PHE A 194 9.34 -4.22 -6.33
C PHE A 194 8.29 -5.29 -6.10
N GLY A 195 7.48 -5.11 -5.07
CA GLY A 195 6.39 -6.02 -4.73
C GLY A 195 6.83 -7.35 -4.12
N ASN A 196 6.08 -8.43 -4.36
CA ASN A 196 6.43 -9.77 -3.87
C ASN A 196 7.79 -10.22 -4.44
N GLY A 197 8.74 -10.44 -3.54
CA GLY A 197 10.15 -10.60 -3.88
C GLY A 197 10.61 -12.03 -4.10
N GLU A 198 9.84 -13.05 -3.70
CA GLU A 198 10.31 -14.45 -3.63
C GLU A 198 10.86 -14.95 -4.97
N ARG A 199 10.06 -14.85 -6.03
CA ARG A 199 10.43 -15.33 -7.36
C ARG A 199 11.64 -14.57 -7.96
N PRO A 200 11.63 -13.22 -8.05
CA PRO A 200 12.80 -12.50 -8.57
C PRO A 200 14.04 -12.66 -7.69
N LEU A 201 13.89 -12.78 -6.37
CA LEU A 201 15.00 -12.96 -5.45
C LEU A 201 15.73 -14.29 -5.70
N VAL A 202 14.96 -15.38 -5.83
CA VAL A 202 15.49 -16.73 -6.11
C VAL A 202 16.17 -16.77 -7.48
N GLU A 203 15.52 -16.23 -8.51
CA GLU A 203 16.06 -16.21 -9.86
C GLU A 203 17.37 -15.41 -9.97
N VAL A 204 17.42 -14.21 -9.39
CA VAL A 204 18.62 -13.38 -9.40
C VAL A 204 19.75 -14.03 -8.59
N ALA A 205 19.45 -14.59 -7.41
CA ALA A 205 20.46 -15.24 -6.57
C ALA A 205 21.12 -16.44 -7.30
N HIS A 206 20.33 -17.30 -7.94
CA HIS A 206 20.86 -18.43 -8.71
C HIS A 206 21.67 -18.00 -9.92
N ARG A 207 21.21 -16.98 -10.68
CA ARG A 207 21.97 -16.48 -11.84
C ARG A 207 23.30 -15.86 -11.44
N LEU A 208 23.33 -15.09 -10.35
CA LEU A 208 24.59 -14.57 -9.77
C LEU A 208 25.51 -15.72 -9.32
N ALA A 209 24.95 -16.75 -8.68
CA ALA A 209 25.69 -17.93 -8.25
C ALA A 209 26.27 -18.75 -9.41
N MET A 210 25.61 -18.73 -10.57
CA MET A 210 26.09 -19.34 -11.82
C MET A 210 27.13 -18.48 -12.56
N GLY A 211 27.52 -17.33 -12.01
CA GLY A 211 28.57 -16.46 -12.55
C GLY A 211 28.07 -15.36 -13.48
N GLU A 212 26.76 -15.20 -13.67
CA GLU A 212 26.24 -14.00 -14.35
C GLU A 212 26.50 -12.76 -13.49
N THR A 213 26.91 -11.67 -14.14
CA THR A 213 27.06 -10.37 -13.46
C THR A 213 25.71 -9.67 -13.35
N ILE A 214 25.55 -8.82 -12.32
CA ILE A 214 24.29 -8.09 -12.11
C ILE A 214 23.85 -7.26 -13.33
N ASP A 215 24.80 -6.72 -14.10
CA ASP A 215 24.53 -5.93 -15.30
C ASP A 215 23.99 -6.75 -16.48
N GLN A 216 24.16 -8.08 -16.47
CA GLN A 216 23.63 -9.00 -17.48
C GLN A 216 22.18 -9.42 -17.19
N ILE A 217 21.78 -9.39 -15.92
CA ILE A 217 20.44 -9.81 -15.47
C ILE A 217 19.44 -8.67 -15.69
N ARG A 218 18.79 -8.63 -16.85
CA ARG A 218 17.93 -7.50 -17.27
C ARG A 218 16.46 -7.82 -17.51
N ASP A 219 16.13 -9.10 -17.54
CA ASP A 219 14.85 -9.64 -18.01
C ASP A 219 13.97 -10.23 -16.90
N VAL A 220 14.47 -10.24 -15.66
CA VAL A 220 13.74 -10.77 -14.49
C VAL A 220 12.53 -9.88 -14.18
N ARG A 221 11.34 -10.49 -14.10
CA ARG A 221 10.09 -9.79 -13.74
C ARG A 221 10.15 -9.20 -12.33
N ASN A 222 9.34 -8.19 -12.01
CA ASN A 222 9.40 -7.43 -10.74
C ASN A 222 10.70 -6.67 -10.47
N THR A 223 11.60 -6.53 -11.44
CA THR A 223 12.84 -5.76 -11.26
C THR A 223 12.79 -4.41 -11.96
N ALA A 224 13.52 -3.44 -11.41
CA ALA A 224 13.86 -2.19 -12.06
C ALA A 224 15.38 -2.01 -12.08
N ILE A 225 15.90 -1.55 -13.22
CA ILE A 225 17.33 -1.41 -13.50
C ILE A 225 17.62 -0.09 -14.23
N MET A 226 18.88 0.35 -14.20
CA MET A 226 19.33 1.55 -14.90
C MET A 226 19.95 1.21 -16.26
N VAL A 227 19.34 1.66 -17.36
CA VAL A 227 19.81 1.40 -18.72
C VAL A 227 20.18 2.69 -19.46
N LYS A 228 21.00 2.60 -20.51
CA LYS A 228 21.32 3.73 -21.40
C LYS A 228 20.32 3.87 -22.57
N GLU A 229 19.79 2.74 -23.01
CA GLU A 229 18.86 2.62 -24.13
C GLU A 229 17.85 1.50 -23.84
N ALA A 230 16.84 1.36 -24.69
CA ALA A 230 15.85 0.29 -24.57
C ALA A 230 16.52 -1.09 -24.75
N LEU A 231 15.99 -2.11 -24.09
CA LEU A 231 16.55 -3.46 -24.19
C LEU A 231 16.40 -4.01 -25.64
N PRO A 232 17.39 -4.78 -26.14
CA PRO A 232 17.31 -5.37 -27.47
C PRO A 232 16.07 -6.25 -27.65
N GLY A 233 15.42 -6.15 -28.81
CA GLY A 233 14.23 -6.93 -29.14
C GLY A 233 12.92 -6.42 -28.53
N TRP A 234 12.94 -5.26 -27.85
CA TRP A 234 11.74 -4.61 -27.33
C TRP A 234 11.23 -3.49 -28.25
N SER A 235 9.92 -3.44 -28.47
CA SER A 235 9.26 -2.36 -29.22
C SER A 235 8.70 -1.30 -28.27
N GLY A 236 8.89 -0.02 -28.61
CA GLY A 236 8.48 1.10 -27.77
C GLY A 236 7.14 1.69 -28.18
N VAL A 237 6.25 1.89 -27.21
CA VAL A 237 5.06 2.73 -27.34
C VAL A 237 5.35 4.08 -26.68
N ASP A 238 5.34 5.15 -27.47
CA ASP A 238 5.56 6.50 -26.94
C ASP A 238 4.33 7.00 -26.17
N SER A 239 4.50 7.25 -24.87
CA SER A 239 3.50 7.91 -24.03
C SER A 239 4.08 9.13 -23.32
N THR A 240 5.11 9.74 -23.91
CA THR A 240 5.71 10.99 -23.42
C THR A 240 4.82 12.21 -23.62
N ARG A 241 3.76 12.07 -24.41
CA ARG A 241 2.75 13.08 -24.73
C ARG A 241 1.37 12.55 -24.35
N LEU A 242 0.44 13.48 -24.12
CA LEU A 242 -0.95 13.14 -23.82
C LEU A 242 -1.63 12.61 -25.08
N ASP A 243 -2.45 11.58 -24.91
CA ASP A 243 -3.21 10.96 -26.00
C ASP A 243 -4.25 11.94 -26.58
N THR A 244 -3.91 12.60 -27.68
CA THR A 244 -4.87 13.33 -28.51
C THR A 244 -5.73 12.32 -29.28
N PRO A 245 -7.07 12.47 -29.33
CA PRO A 245 -7.90 11.64 -30.21
C PRO A 245 -7.35 11.73 -31.65
N GLY A 246 -6.76 10.63 -32.13
CA GLY A 246 -6.32 10.51 -33.52
C GLY A 246 -7.49 10.18 -34.44
N LYS A 247 -7.27 10.26 -35.75
CA LYS A 247 -8.18 9.63 -36.72
C LYS A 247 -8.21 8.13 -36.40
N ILE A 248 -9.40 7.59 -36.18
CA ILE A 248 -9.61 6.15 -36.14
C ILE A 248 -9.30 5.67 -37.56
N ASP A 249 -8.28 4.82 -37.72
CA ASP A 249 -8.05 4.17 -39.01
C ASP A 249 -9.32 3.41 -39.39
N PRO A 250 -9.87 3.62 -40.60
CA PRO A 250 -11.09 2.95 -41.01
C PRO A 250 -10.89 1.44 -40.86
N ILE A 251 -11.78 0.80 -40.12
CA ILE A 251 -11.79 -0.65 -40.00
C ILE A 251 -11.92 -1.20 -41.42
N PRO A 252 -10.94 -1.98 -41.92
CA PRO A 252 -11.03 -2.55 -43.26
C PRO A 252 -12.32 -3.36 -43.34
N HIS A 253 -13.18 -3.02 -44.31
CA HIS A 253 -14.46 -3.68 -44.46
C HIS A 253 -14.21 -5.19 -44.66
N PRO A 254 -14.81 -6.10 -43.86
CA PRO A 254 -14.51 -7.53 -43.90
C PRO A 254 -14.83 -8.21 -45.23
N TYR A 255 -15.47 -7.49 -46.17
CA TYR A 255 -15.85 -7.97 -47.49
C TYR A 255 -15.13 -7.29 -48.66
N GLY A 256 -14.09 -6.47 -48.42
CA GLY A 256 -13.38 -5.73 -49.47
C GLY A 256 -14.23 -4.60 -50.09
N GLU A 257 -13.57 -3.66 -50.79
CA GLU A 257 -14.23 -2.55 -51.49
C GLU A 257 -14.63 -2.89 -52.94
N ASP A 258 -14.36 -4.12 -53.40
CA ASP A 258 -14.66 -4.59 -54.75
C ASP A 258 -15.72 -5.71 -54.75
N LEU A 259 -16.94 -5.40 -54.32
CA LEU A 259 -18.09 -6.28 -54.56
C LEU A 259 -19.03 -5.63 -55.59
N PRO A 260 -19.13 -6.18 -56.82
CA PRO A 260 -20.13 -5.77 -57.79
C PRO A 260 -21.50 -6.24 -57.32
N CYS A 261 -22.22 -5.39 -56.59
CA CYS A 261 -23.63 -5.59 -56.30
C CYS A 261 -24.48 -5.13 -57.50
N ALA A 262 -24.45 -5.91 -58.58
CA ALA A 262 -25.54 -6.07 -59.57
C ALA A 262 -25.08 -7.04 -60.65
N ASP A 263 -25.51 -8.31 -60.54
CA ASP A 263 -26.16 -9.04 -61.62
C ASP A 263 -26.34 -10.51 -61.22
N ASN A 264 -27.59 -10.96 -61.28
CA ASN A 264 -28.02 -12.34 -61.05
C ASN A 264 -27.29 -13.32 -61.99
N LYS A 265 -26.15 -13.85 -61.57
CA LYS A 265 -25.54 -15.05 -62.17
C LYS A 265 -25.48 -16.18 -61.13
N PRO A 266 -25.97 -17.38 -61.47
CA PRO A 266 -25.93 -18.50 -60.55
C PRO A 266 -24.48 -18.96 -60.33
N VAL A 267 -24.04 -18.94 -59.07
CA VAL A 267 -22.73 -19.45 -58.67
C VAL A 267 -22.83 -20.95 -58.41
N ALA A 268 -22.17 -21.75 -59.24
CA ALA A 268 -22.07 -23.20 -59.06
C ALA A 268 -21.30 -23.53 -57.75
N PRO A 269 -21.68 -24.60 -57.02
CA PRO A 269 -21.04 -24.93 -55.74
C PRO A 269 -19.59 -25.36 -55.96
N LYS A 270 -18.64 -24.62 -55.36
CA LYS A 270 -17.22 -25.01 -55.36
C LYS A 270 -17.05 -26.30 -54.56
N LYS A 271 -16.46 -27.32 -55.19
CA LYS A 271 -15.98 -28.55 -54.53
C LYS A 271 -15.07 -28.18 -53.35
N GLN A 272 -15.37 -28.73 -52.18
CA GLN A 272 -14.50 -28.62 -51.00
C GLN A 272 -13.27 -29.50 -51.21
N GLU A 273 -12.17 -28.90 -51.65
CA GLU A 273 -10.85 -29.49 -51.49
C GLU A 273 -10.42 -29.39 -50.02
N ALA A 274 -9.82 -30.46 -49.51
CA ALA A 274 -9.32 -30.53 -48.15
C ALA A 274 -8.27 -29.44 -47.91
N LYS A 275 -8.59 -28.47 -47.04
CA LYS A 275 -7.64 -27.45 -46.61
C LYS A 275 -6.60 -28.11 -45.72
N ALA A 276 -5.34 -28.10 -46.16
CA ALA A 276 -4.20 -28.41 -45.31
C ALA A 276 -4.27 -27.52 -44.06
N ILE A 277 -4.28 -28.13 -42.87
CA ILE A 277 -4.24 -27.41 -41.61
C ILE A 277 -2.83 -26.84 -41.46
N THR A 278 -2.61 -25.63 -41.95
CA THR A 278 -1.37 -24.90 -41.66
C THR A 278 -1.44 -24.45 -40.21
N VAL A 279 -0.67 -25.11 -39.34
CA VAL A 279 -0.48 -24.65 -37.96
C VAL A 279 0.31 -23.35 -38.02
N GLN A 280 -0.39 -22.23 -38.04
CA GLN A 280 0.26 -20.93 -37.87
C GLN A 280 0.74 -20.81 -36.42
N PRO A 281 1.96 -20.33 -36.18
CA PRO A 281 2.37 -19.98 -34.83
C PRO A 281 1.35 -18.99 -34.25
N PRO A 282 1.00 -19.11 -32.96
CA PRO A 282 0.10 -18.16 -32.33
C PRO A 282 0.64 -16.75 -32.53
N ARG A 283 -0.24 -15.81 -32.93
CA ARG A 283 0.15 -14.40 -33.06
C ARG A 283 0.76 -13.96 -31.72
N PRO A 284 1.97 -13.38 -31.69
CA PRO A 284 2.59 -12.93 -30.45
C PRO A 284 1.66 -11.95 -29.76
N LYS A 285 1.54 -12.05 -28.43
CA LYS A 285 0.58 -11.20 -27.72
C LYS A 285 1.03 -9.74 -27.87
N PRO A 286 0.13 -8.77 -28.14
CA PRO A 286 0.48 -7.36 -28.41
C PRO A 286 1.20 -6.60 -27.28
N TRP A 287 1.44 -7.23 -26.14
CA TRP A 287 2.11 -6.66 -24.97
C TRP A 287 3.42 -7.39 -24.64
N GLU A 288 3.67 -8.56 -25.22
CA GLU A 288 4.94 -9.26 -25.06
C GLU A 288 6.05 -8.46 -25.75
N LYS A 289 7.19 -8.29 -25.07
CA LYS A 289 8.34 -7.49 -25.54
C LYS A 289 7.97 -6.07 -26.01
N THR A 290 6.91 -5.49 -25.45
CA THR A 290 6.52 -4.09 -25.69
C THR A 290 6.74 -3.28 -24.42
N TYR A 291 7.41 -2.13 -24.51
CA TYR A 291 7.57 -1.20 -23.40
C TYR A 291 6.83 0.10 -23.64
N ILE A 292 6.45 0.79 -22.58
CA ILE A 292 5.88 2.14 -22.65
C ILE A 292 6.93 3.15 -22.20
N LEU A 293 7.22 4.11 -23.07
CA LEU A 293 8.07 5.24 -22.75
C LEU A 293 7.25 6.30 -21.99
N LEU A 294 7.52 6.42 -20.70
CA LEU A 294 6.91 7.41 -19.82
C LEU A 294 7.53 8.80 -20.03
N PRO A 295 6.80 9.89 -19.74
CA PRO A 295 7.39 11.23 -19.70
C PRO A 295 8.60 11.26 -18.76
N SER A 296 9.68 11.92 -19.20
CA SER A 296 10.93 12.06 -18.44
C SER A 296 10.70 12.70 -17.06
N PHE A 297 11.57 12.38 -16.10
CA PHE A 297 11.57 12.98 -14.77
C PHE A 297 11.47 14.51 -14.81
N GLU A 298 12.27 15.15 -15.68
CA GLU A 298 12.31 16.61 -15.82
C GLU A 298 10.96 17.19 -16.26
N LYS A 299 10.23 16.46 -17.12
CA LYS A 299 8.89 16.84 -17.58
C LYS A 299 7.84 16.65 -16.50
N VAL A 300 7.81 15.49 -15.82
CA VAL A 300 6.82 15.24 -14.75
C VAL A 300 7.07 16.09 -13.50
N LYS A 301 8.31 16.55 -13.28
CA LYS A 301 8.62 17.53 -12.25
C LYS A 301 8.07 18.93 -12.60
N GLY A 302 8.16 19.32 -13.88
CA GLY A 302 7.68 20.62 -14.36
C GLY A 302 6.18 20.68 -14.66
N ASP A 303 5.53 19.56 -14.99
CA ASP A 303 4.15 19.50 -15.45
C ASP A 303 3.32 18.48 -14.67
N LYS A 304 2.32 18.98 -13.94
CA LYS A 304 1.40 18.21 -13.12
C LYS A 304 0.48 17.28 -13.93
N VAL A 305 0.09 17.68 -15.13
CA VAL A 305 -0.77 16.88 -16.01
C VAL A 305 0.02 15.69 -16.56
N LEU A 306 1.27 15.91 -16.98
CA LEU A 306 2.16 14.82 -17.39
C LEU A 306 2.51 13.88 -16.23
N TYR A 307 2.65 14.40 -15.00
CA TYR A 307 2.78 13.55 -13.81
C TYR A 307 1.54 12.67 -13.60
N ALA A 308 0.33 13.23 -13.69
CA ALA A 308 -0.90 12.47 -13.54
C ALA A 308 -1.08 11.41 -14.64
N HIS A 309 -0.70 11.74 -15.88
CA HIS A 309 -0.67 10.81 -17.00
C HIS A 309 0.31 9.64 -16.77
N ALA A 310 1.54 9.93 -16.34
CA ALA A 310 2.54 8.90 -16.04
C ALA A 310 2.08 7.96 -14.92
N SER A 311 1.49 8.51 -13.86
CA SER A 311 0.92 7.73 -12.75
C SER A 311 -0.22 6.82 -13.22
N ARG A 312 -1.14 7.33 -14.05
CA ARG A 312 -2.24 6.54 -14.62
C ARG A 312 -1.73 5.33 -15.41
N ILE A 313 -0.73 5.52 -16.27
CA ILE A 313 -0.14 4.42 -17.06
C ILE A 313 0.44 3.36 -16.12
N LEU A 314 1.22 3.78 -15.12
CA LEU A 314 1.83 2.87 -14.16
C LEU A 314 0.78 1.98 -13.48
N HIS A 315 -0.37 2.52 -13.08
CA HIS A 315 -1.44 1.73 -12.45
C HIS A 315 -2.15 0.77 -13.42
N HIS A 316 -2.15 1.05 -14.72
CA HIS A 316 -2.67 0.12 -15.74
C HIS A 316 -1.71 -1.02 -16.09
N GLU A 317 -0.41 -0.89 -15.77
CA GLU A 317 0.61 -1.93 -15.98
C GLU A 317 0.88 -2.77 -14.71
N THR A 318 -0.15 -3.00 -13.90
CA THR A 318 -0.07 -3.79 -12.65
C THR A 318 -0.49 -5.25 -12.81
N ASN A 319 -1.16 -5.61 -13.92
CA ASN A 319 -1.61 -6.98 -14.16
C ASN A 319 -0.47 -7.84 -14.77
N PRO A 320 0.05 -8.87 -14.08
CA PRO A 320 1.15 -9.68 -14.60
C PRO A 320 0.84 -10.38 -15.94
N GLY A 321 -0.43 -10.65 -16.27
CA GLY A 321 -0.82 -11.31 -17.53
C GLY A 321 -0.66 -10.45 -18.78
N CYS A 322 -0.82 -9.12 -18.67
CA CYS A 322 -0.80 -8.20 -19.80
C CYS A 322 0.01 -6.91 -19.60
N ALA A 323 0.67 -6.76 -18.46
CA ALA A 323 1.51 -5.60 -18.17
C ALA A 323 2.72 -5.55 -19.12
N ARG A 324 2.99 -4.34 -19.60
CA ARG A 324 4.15 -3.97 -20.40
C ARG A 324 5.28 -3.51 -19.49
N ALA A 325 6.51 -3.59 -20.00
CA ALA A 325 7.63 -2.94 -19.35
C ALA A 325 7.44 -1.41 -19.39
N LEU A 326 8.00 -0.69 -18.41
CA LEU A 326 7.98 0.77 -18.38
C LEU A 326 9.40 1.30 -18.49
N MET A 327 9.57 2.39 -19.23
CA MET A 327 10.85 3.06 -19.38
C MET A 327 10.66 4.55 -19.10
N GLN A 328 11.42 5.11 -18.17
CA GLN A 328 11.38 6.54 -17.86
C GLN A 328 12.78 7.14 -17.91
N LYS A 329 12.93 8.28 -18.61
CA LYS A 329 14.20 9.02 -18.66
C LYS A 329 14.44 9.79 -17.36
N HIS A 330 15.65 9.69 -16.80
CA HIS A 330 16.14 10.44 -15.64
C HIS A 330 17.54 10.98 -15.98
N GLY A 331 17.64 12.26 -16.36
CA GLY A 331 18.88 12.81 -16.92
C GLY A 331 19.29 12.09 -18.22
N ASP A 332 20.51 11.57 -18.26
CA ASP A 332 21.08 10.91 -19.46
C ASP A 332 20.84 9.40 -19.52
N ARG A 333 20.19 8.83 -18.49
CA ARG A 333 19.88 7.39 -18.40
C ARG A 333 18.38 7.16 -18.27
N TYR A 334 17.99 5.90 -18.33
CA TYR A 334 16.61 5.47 -18.15
C TYR A 334 16.50 4.49 -16.99
N VAL A 335 15.41 4.62 -16.25
CA VAL A 335 14.91 3.57 -15.36
C VAL A 335 14.06 2.64 -16.23
N TRP A 336 14.46 1.38 -16.33
CA TRP A 336 13.69 0.32 -16.96
C TRP A 336 13.01 -0.50 -15.86
N ILE A 337 11.71 -0.72 -15.98
CA ILE A 337 10.89 -1.48 -15.03
C ILE A 337 10.30 -2.66 -15.79
N ASN A 338 10.72 -3.86 -15.42
CA ASN A 338 10.18 -5.10 -15.99
C ASN A 338 8.72 -5.31 -15.53
N PRO A 339 7.93 -6.09 -16.30
CA PRO A 339 6.57 -6.42 -15.90
C PRO A 339 6.48 -7.07 -14.51
N PRO A 340 5.36 -6.94 -13.77
CA PRO A 340 5.18 -7.55 -12.46
C PRO A 340 5.39 -9.07 -12.49
N ALA A 341 5.94 -9.66 -11.43
CA ALA A 341 6.11 -11.11 -11.34
C ALA A 341 4.78 -11.86 -11.42
N ILE A 342 4.85 -13.10 -11.90
CA ILE A 342 3.71 -14.01 -11.84
C ILE A 342 3.47 -14.38 -10.36
N PRO A 343 2.22 -14.24 -9.85
CA PRO A 343 1.88 -14.58 -8.47
C PRO A 343 2.26 -16.02 -8.12
N LEU A 344 2.48 -16.29 -6.83
CA LEU A 344 2.74 -17.64 -6.34
C LEU A 344 1.48 -18.51 -6.45
N SER A 345 1.65 -19.78 -6.78
CA SER A 345 0.57 -20.77 -6.64
C SER A 345 0.25 -21.04 -5.16
N THR A 346 -0.85 -21.74 -4.89
CA THR A 346 -1.21 -22.16 -3.53
C THR A 346 -0.09 -23.03 -2.92
N GLU A 347 0.45 -23.94 -3.70
CA GLU A 347 1.51 -24.88 -3.29
C GLU A 347 2.83 -24.15 -3.01
N GLU A 348 3.18 -23.16 -3.85
CA GLU A 348 4.35 -22.30 -3.61
C GLU A 348 4.16 -21.44 -2.36
N MET A 349 2.97 -20.85 -2.15
CA MET A 349 2.64 -20.12 -0.93
C MET A 349 2.77 -21.02 0.30
N ASP A 350 2.21 -22.22 0.26
CA ASP A 350 2.29 -23.17 1.38
C ASP A 350 3.74 -23.51 1.72
N SER A 351 4.57 -23.72 0.70
CA SER A 351 5.99 -24.01 0.87
C SER A 351 6.75 -22.84 1.51
N VAL A 352 6.47 -21.60 1.09
CA VAL A 352 7.10 -20.38 1.68
C VAL A 352 6.72 -20.18 3.14
N PHE A 353 5.46 -20.45 3.50
CA PHE A 353 4.97 -20.29 4.88
C PHE A 353 5.29 -21.51 5.77
N ALA A 354 5.66 -22.65 5.19
CA ALA A 354 6.11 -23.85 5.91
C ALA A 354 7.62 -23.88 6.19
N LEU A 355 8.38 -22.87 5.74
CA LEU A 355 9.80 -22.72 6.07
C LEU A 355 10.03 -22.68 7.60
N PRO A 356 11.22 -23.06 8.10
CA PRO A 356 11.46 -23.28 9.53
C PRO A 356 11.62 -21.97 10.32
N TYR A 357 10.53 -21.19 10.43
CA TYR A 357 10.48 -19.96 11.24
C TYR A 357 10.44 -20.29 12.73
N GLN A 358 11.24 -19.57 13.53
CA GLN A 358 11.21 -19.67 15.00
C GLN A 358 9.99 -18.97 15.61
N ARG A 359 9.37 -18.04 14.88
CA ARG A 359 8.22 -17.20 15.32
C ARG A 359 8.47 -16.41 16.61
N VAL A 360 9.74 -16.12 16.90
CA VAL A 360 10.17 -15.32 18.04
C VAL A 360 11.25 -14.31 17.59
N PRO A 361 11.46 -13.21 18.35
CA PRO A 361 12.59 -12.32 18.14
C PRO A 361 13.93 -13.06 18.28
N HIS A 362 14.96 -12.55 17.60
CA HIS A 362 16.31 -13.07 17.73
C HIS A 362 16.78 -13.07 19.21
N PRO A 363 17.46 -14.12 19.71
CA PRO A 363 17.90 -14.21 21.11
C PRO A 363 18.78 -13.06 21.59
N ALA A 364 19.51 -12.40 20.69
CA ALA A 364 20.34 -11.23 20.99
C ALA A 364 19.57 -10.07 21.66
N TYR A 365 18.24 -10.01 21.52
CA TYR A 365 17.41 -8.99 22.16
C TYR A 365 17.01 -9.32 23.60
N GLY A 366 17.27 -10.53 24.10
CA GLY A 366 16.89 -10.95 25.44
C GLY A 366 15.40 -10.78 25.73
N ASN A 367 15.06 -10.01 26.77
CA ASN A 367 13.68 -9.74 27.20
C ASN A 367 13.11 -8.41 26.64
N ALA A 368 13.79 -7.79 25.67
CA ALA A 368 13.37 -6.50 25.13
C ALA A 368 11.97 -6.60 24.50
N ARG A 369 11.15 -5.58 24.74
CA ARG A 369 9.76 -5.56 24.27
C ARG A 369 9.71 -5.05 22.84
N ILE A 370 9.22 -5.86 21.89
CA ILE A 370 9.00 -5.43 20.49
C ILE A 370 7.48 -5.36 20.22
N PRO A 371 6.85 -4.18 20.23
CA PRO A 371 5.39 -4.04 20.13
C PRO A 371 4.78 -4.67 18.86
N ALA A 372 5.48 -4.56 17.72
CA ALA A 372 5.02 -5.17 16.47
C ALA A 372 4.93 -6.69 16.59
N TYR A 373 5.91 -7.34 17.25
CA TYR A 373 5.90 -8.78 17.48
C TYR A 373 4.77 -9.20 18.43
N GLU A 374 4.57 -8.48 19.54
CA GLU A 374 3.48 -8.78 20.49
C GLU A 374 2.10 -8.77 19.83
N MET A 375 1.90 -7.86 18.87
CA MET A 375 0.66 -7.75 18.12
C MET A 375 0.41 -8.95 17.20
N ILE A 376 1.47 -9.49 16.58
CA ILE A 376 1.36 -10.46 15.47
C ILE A 376 1.72 -11.91 15.86
N ARG A 377 2.28 -12.16 17.04
CA ARG A 377 2.78 -13.49 17.45
C ARG A 377 1.77 -14.64 17.28
N PHE A 378 0.49 -14.35 17.44
CA PHE A 378 -0.63 -15.30 17.26
C PHE A 378 -1.54 -14.90 16.10
N SER A 379 -1.01 -14.18 15.12
CA SER A 379 -1.69 -13.82 13.87
C SER A 379 -1.16 -14.69 12.75
N ILE A 380 -2.07 -15.07 11.85
CA ILE A 380 -1.78 -15.94 10.72
C ILE A 380 -2.25 -15.27 9.44
N ASN A 381 -1.34 -15.20 8.47
CA ASN A 381 -1.64 -14.67 7.16
C ASN A 381 -2.13 -15.81 6.24
N ILE A 382 -3.38 -15.72 5.77
CA ILE A 382 -4.02 -16.74 4.91
C ILE A 382 -3.88 -16.44 3.42
N MET A 383 -3.62 -15.18 3.04
CA MET A 383 -3.53 -14.76 1.64
C MET A 383 -2.87 -13.39 1.44
N ARG A 384 -2.37 -13.13 0.23
CA ARG A 384 -1.80 -11.85 -0.20
C ARG A 384 -2.53 -11.29 -1.42
N GLY A 385 -2.42 -9.98 -1.63
CA GLY A 385 -3.01 -9.26 -2.75
C GLY A 385 -4.37 -8.66 -2.42
N CYS A 386 -4.80 -7.69 -3.24
CA CYS A 386 -6.10 -7.05 -3.11
C CYS A 386 -6.62 -6.54 -4.45
N PHE A 387 -7.78 -7.04 -4.89
CA PHE A 387 -8.49 -6.56 -6.09
C PHE A 387 -9.38 -5.33 -5.82
N GLY A 388 -9.35 -4.83 -4.59
CA GLY A 388 -10.15 -3.71 -4.12
C GLY A 388 -9.86 -2.40 -4.85
N GLY A 389 -8.60 -2.15 -5.20
CA GLY A 389 -8.17 -1.00 -6.00
C GLY A 389 -8.43 0.37 -5.36
N CYS A 390 -8.52 0.46 -4.03
CA CYS A 390 -8.77 1.73 -3.35
C CYS A 390 -7.62 2.71 -3.64
N SER A 391 -7.93 3.91 -4.10
CA SER A 391 -6.94 4.80 -4.71
C SER A 391 -5.88 5.36 -3.73
N PHE A 392 -6.13 5.26 -2.43
CA PHE A 392 -5.23 5.68 -1.34
C PHE A 392 -4.39 4.52 -0.77
N CYS A 393 -4.74 3.29 -1.14
CA CYS A 393 -4.08 2.08 -0.70
C CYS A 393 -2.99 1.70 -1.72
N SER A 394 -1.87 1.17 -1.25
CA SER A 394 -0.76 0.76 -2.12
C SER A 394 -0.64 -0.77 -2.30
N ILE A 395 -1.55 -1.56 -1.72
CA ILE A 395 -1.48 -3.05 -1.70
C ILE A 395 -1.42 -3.60 -3.13
N THR A 396 -2.20 -3.04 -4.05
CA THR A 396 -2.17 -3.47 -5.45
C THR A 396 -0.80 -3.24 -6.11
N GLU A 397 -0.07 -2.20 -5.71
CA GLU A 397 1.23 -1.81 -6.27
C GLU A 397 2.41 -2.61 -5.71
N HIS A 398 2.26 -3.30 -4.56
CA HIS A 398 3.32 -4.14 -3.99
C HIS A 398 2.93 -5.61 -3.81
N GLU A 399 1.74 -5.95 -3.33
CA GLU A 399 1.31 -7.37 -3.26
C GLU A 399 0.66 -7.86 -4.55
N GLY A 400 0.14 -6.93 -5.38
CA GLY A 400 -0.57 -7.24 -6.60
C GLY A 400 -2.09 -7.29 -6.43
N ARG A 401 -2.80 -7.37 -7.56
CA ARG A 401 -4.28 -7.41 -7.60
C ARG A 401 -4.87 -8.82 -7.51
N ILE A 402 -4.08 -9.84 -7.84
CA ILE A 402 -4.52 -11.23 -7.88
C ILE A 402 -4.32 -11.80 -6.47
N ILE A 403 -5.36 -12.44 -5.94
CA ILE A 403 -5.30 -13.06 -4.61
C ILE A 403 -4.45 -14.33 -4.69
N GLN A 404 -3.42 -14.40 -3.84
CA GLN A 404 -2.58 -15.58 -3.61
C GLN A 404 -3.02 -16.17 -2.28
N SER A 405 -3.70 -17.31 -2.31
CA SER A 405 -4.22 -17.97 -1.10
C SER A 405 -3.37 -19.18 -0.75
N ARG A 406 -3.19 -19.42 0.55
CA ARG A 406 -2.63 -20.66 1.07
C ARG A 406 -3.68 -21.77 1.05
N SER A 407 -3.28 -23.02 1.13
CA SER A 407 -4.23 -24.11 1.34
C SER A 407 -4.78 -24.08 2.76
N GLU A 408 -5.96 -24.66 2.93
CA GLU A 408 -6.57 -24.84 4.24
C GLU A 408 -5.65 -25.68 5.15
N ASP A 409 -5.02 -26.73 4.62
CA ASP A 409 -4.13 -27.61 5.38
C ASP A 409 -2.87 -26.87 5.86
N SER A 410 -2.24 -26.05 5.01
CA SER A 410 -1.09 -25.24 5.42
C SER A 410 -1.43 -24.30 6.59
N ILE A 411 -2.59 -23.65 6.52
CA ILE A 411 -3.04 -22.72 7.57
C ILE A 411 -3.31 -23.48 8.87
N ILE A 412 -3.97 -24.64 8.79
CA ILE A 412 -4.28 -25.48 9.95
C ILE A 412 -2.99 -25.99 10.60
N ASN A 413 -2.03 -26.46 9.81
CA ASN A 413 -0.73 -26.91 10.32
C ASN A 413 0.01 -25.77 11.05
N GLU A 414 -0.06 -24.53 10.55
CA GLU A 414 0.52 -23.38 11.26
C GLU A 414 -0.20 -23.06 12.56
N ILE A 415 -1.54 -23.19 12.61
CA ILE A 415 -2.30 -23.02 13.86
C ILE A 415 -1.84 -24.04 14.91
N GLU A 416 -1.65 -25.29 14.51
CA GLU A 416 -1.14 -26.35 15.39
C GLU A 416 0.30 -26.08 15.83
N ALA A 417 1.18 -25.66 14.91
CA ALA A 417 2.53 -25.26 15.26
C ALA A 417 2.54 -24.12 16.29
N ILE A 418 1.69 -23.10 16.13
CA ILE A 418 1.57 -22.00 17.11
C ILE A 418 1.11 -22.52 18.47
N ARG A 419 0.13 -23.44 18.48
CA ARG A 419 -0.37 -24.07 19.71
C ARG A 419 0.73 -24.80 20.46
N ASP A 420 1.61 -25.48 19.72
CA ASP A 420 2.55 -26.44 20.28
C ASP A 420 3.93 -25.83 20.59
N THR A 421 4.37 -24.82 19.84
CA THR A 421 5.75 -24.30 19.93
C THR A 421 5.86 -22.85 20.38
N VAL A 422 4.84 -22.00 20.19
CA VAL A 422 4.97 -20.56 20.44
C VAL A 422 4.71 -20.24 21.93
N PRO A 423 5.67 -19.62 22.63
CA PRO A 423 5.52 -19.31 24.05
C PRO A 423 4.32 -18.40 24.37
N GLY A 424 3.62 -18.71 25.47
CA GLY A 424 2.53 -17.88 25.99
C GLY A 424 1.21 -17.98 25.20
N PHE A 425 1.03 -19.01 24.36
CA PHE A 425 -0.23 -19.25 23.67
C PHE A 425 -1.34 -19.65 24.64
N THR A 426 -2.48 -18.95 24.57
CA THR A 426 -3.61 -19.13 25.52
C THR A 426 -4.78 -19.94 24.96
N GLY A 427 -4.64 -20.42 23.71
CA GLY A 427 -5.73 -21.01 22.92
C GLY A 427 -6.48 -19.98 22.06
N VAL A 428 -6.01 -18.74 21.96
CA VAL A 428 -6.66 -17.68 21.17
C VAL A 428 -5.78 -17.25 20.00
N ILE A 429 -6.25 -17.47 18.78
CA ILE A 429 -5.67 -16.88 17.57
C ILE A 429 -6.17 -15.45 17.46
N SER A 430 -5.23 -14.51 17.46
CA SER A 430 -5.50 -13.06 17.50
C SER A 430 -6.05 -12.51 16.20
N ASP A 431 -5.65 -13.11 15.07
CA ASP A 431 -6.17 -12.79 13.74
C ASP A 431 -5.92 -13.96 12.78
N LEU A 432 -6.91 -14.30 11.97
CA LEU A 432 -6.81 -15.27 10.88
C LEU A 432 -7.23 -14.58 9.57
N GLY A 433 -6.30 -13.88 8.95
CA GLY A 433 -6.63 -12.90 7.92
C GLY A 433 -5.46 -12.55 7.01
N GLY A 434 -5.42 -11.30 6.56
CA GLY A 434 -4.48 -10.81 5.56
C GLY A 434 -4.82 -9.35 5.22
N PRO A 435 -4.46 -8.86 4.03
CA PRO A 435 -4.87 -7.52 3.57
C PRO A 435 -6.37 -7.24 3.74
N THR A 436 -7.19 -8.27 3.53
CA THR A 436 -8.64 -8.23 3.73
C THR A 436 -9.13 -9.65 4.05
N ALA A 437 -9.67 -9.89 5.25
CA ALA A 437 -9.95 -11.25 5.73
C ALA A 437 -10.90 -12.07 4.83
N ASN A 438 -11.84 -11.40 4.15
CA ASN A 438 -12.90 -12.05 3.39
C ASN A 438 -12.60 -12.19 1.88
N MET A 439 -11.34 -12.07 1.46
CA MET A 439 -10.95 -12.31 0.06
C MET A 439 -10.28 -13.67 -0.18
N TYR A 440 -10.12 -14.49 0.87
CA TYR A 440 -9.49 -15.80 0.76
C TYR A 440 -10.18 -16.69 -0.29
N MET A 441 -9.38 -17.25 -1.20
CA MET A 441 -9.78 -18.06 -2.37
C MET A 441 -10.64 -17.36 -3.44
N LEU A 442 -11.04 -16.10 -3.23
CA LEU A 442 -11.79 -15.33 -4.23
C LEU A 442 -10.90 -14.97 -5.42
N ARG A 443 -11.42 -15.19 -6.62
CA ARG A 443 -10.67 -14.97 -7.88
C ARG A 443 -11.58 -14.52 -9.01
N CYS A 444 -10.98 -14.14 -10.14
CA CYS A 444 -11.73 -13.94 -11.36
C CYS A 444 -12.22 -15.30 -11.91
N LYS A 445 -13.51 -15.44 -12.17
CA LYS A 445 -14.13 -16.64 -12.76
C LYS A 445 -13.75 -16.87 -14.22
N SER A 446 -13.26 -15.83 -14.91
CA SER A 446 -12.86 -15.89 -16.33
C SER A 446 -11.34 -15.75 -16.48
N PRO A 447 -10.61 -16.85 -16.73
CA PRO A 447 -9.15 -16.80 -16.90
C PRO A 447 -8.69 -15.92 -18.07
N ARG A 448 -9.46 -15.88 -19.17
CA ARG A 448 -9.17 -15.02 -20.33
C ARG A 448 -9.32 -13.54 -19.99
N ALA A 449 -10.36 -13.18 -19.21
CA ALA A 449 -10.54 -11.82 -18.74
C ALA A 449 -9.44 -11.43 -17.75
N GLU A 450 -9.10 -12.32 -16.80
CA GLU A 450 -8.03 -12.09 -15.83
C GLU A 450 -6.68 -11.81 -16.52
N GLN A 451 -6.33 -12.58 -17.56
CA GLN A 451 -5.08 -12.41 -18.28
C GLN A 451 -4.94 -11.05 -18.99
N THR A 452 -6.05 -10.42 -19.38
CA THR A 452 -6.04 -9.22 -20.24
C THR A 452 -6.58 -7.95 -19.57
N CYS A 453 -7.18 -8.07 -18.38
CA CYS A 453 -7.87 -6.97 -17.69
C CYS A 453 -6.92 -5.85 -17.22
N ARG A 454 -7.30 -4.60 -17.48
CA ARG A 454 -6.60 -3.37 -17.03
C ARG A 454 -7.45 -2.46 -16.13
N ARG A 455 -8.61 -2.95 -15.64
CA ARG A 455 -9.46 -2.22 -14.68
C ARG A 455 -8.70 -1.98 -13.39
N LEU A 456 -8.83 -0.80 -12.80
CA LEU A 456 -8.16 -0.46 -11.54
C LEU A 456 -8.76 -1.18 -10.31
N SER A 457 -10.06 -1.47 -10.34
CA SER A 457 -10.78 -2.19 -9.27
C SER A 457 -11.77 -3.20 -9.85
N CYS A 458 -11.94 -4.32 -9.14
CA CYS A 458 -12.94 -5.34 -9.44
C CYS A 458 -14.28 -5.10 -8.73
N VAL A 459 -14.34 -4.16 -7.78
CA VAL A 459 -15.49 -3.93 -6.87
C VAL A 459 -16.01 -2.50 -6.91
N TYR A 460 -15.47 -1.67 -7.82
CA TYR A 460 -15.89 -0.30 -8.04
C TYR A 460 -16.03 0.00 -9.55
N PRO A 461 -17.05 0.79 -9.97
CA PRO A 461 -18.16 1.32 -9.18
C PRO A 461 -19.10 0.24 -8.64
N ASP A 462 -19.26 -0.84 -9.40
CA ASP A 462 -19.99 -2.04 -9.04
C ASP A 462 -19.08 -3.27 -9.05
N ILE A 463 -19.52 -4.35 -8.39
CA ILE A 463 -18.84 -5.65 -8.42
C ILE A 463 -18.82 -6.18 -9.84
N CYS A 464 -17.63 -6.51 -10.33
CA CYS A 464 -17.43 -7.05 -11.67
C CYS A 464 -18.19 -8.38 -11.82
N PRO A 465 -18.94 -8.61 -12.91
CA PRO A 465 -19.68 -9.86 -13.14
C PRO A 465 -18.78 -11.11 -13.21
N HIS A 466 -17.49 -10.94 -13.52
CA HIS A 466 -16.52 -12.03 -13.52
C HIS A 466 -15.87 -12.25 -12.15
N MET A 467 -16.13 -11.41 -11.14
CA MET A 467 -15.54 -11.56 -9.81
C MET A 467 -16.32 -12.59 -9.01
N ASP A 468 -15.60 -13.44 -8.28
CA ASP A 468 -16.23 -14.32 -7.30
C ASP A 468 -16.55 -13.60 -5.99
N THR A 469 -17.67 -13.99 -5.38
CA THR A 469 -18.18 -13.47 -4.11
C THR A 469 -18.62 -14.60 -3.17
N ASP A 470 -18.39 -15.87 -3.53
CA ASP A 470 -18.70 -17.02 -2.67
C ASP A 470 -17.67 -17.18 -1.56
N HIS A 471 -18.07 -16.93 -0.31
CA HIS A 471 -17.19 -17.01 0.85
C HIS A 471 -17.13 -18.41 1.46
N THR A 472 -17.72 -19.44 0.82
CA THR A 472 -17.71 -20.83 1.30
C THR A 472 -16.31 -21.31 1.72
N PRO A 473 -15.22 -21.09 0.95
CA PRO A 473 -13.88 -21.50 1.37
C PRO A 473 -13.41 -20.83 2.67
N THR A 474 -13.73 -19.55 2.85
CA THR A 474 -13.37 -18.80 4.06
C THR A 474 -14.15 -19.32 5.27
N ILE A 475 -15.45 -19.59 5.10
CA ILE A 475 -16.30 -20.13 6.15
C ILE A 475 -15.82 -21.52 6.57
N ASN A 476 -15.46 -22.38 5.62
CA ASN A 476 -14.97 -23.74 5.91
C ASN A 476 -13.67 -23.70 6.70
N LEU A 477 -12.71 -22.87 6.28
CA LEU A 477 -11.46 -22.66 7.02
C LEU A 477 -11.73 -22.22 8.46
N TYR A 478 -12.60 -21.24 8.66
CA TYR A 478 -12.93 -20.72 10.00
C TYR A 478 -13.56 -21.78 10.90
N ARG A 479 -14.45 -22.61 10.35
CA ARG A 479 -15.08 -23.70 11.09
C ARG A 479 -14.08 -24.78 11.47
N ARG A 480 -13.30 -25.26 10.51
CA ARG A 480 -12.27 -26.29 10.76
C ARG A 480 -11.25 -25.80 11.79
N ALA A 481 -10.76 -24.58 11.63
CA ALA A 481 -9.79 -24.01 12.56
C ALA A 481 -10.36 -23.88 13.99
N ARG A 482 -11.66 -23.59 14.14
CA ARG A 482 -12.33 -23.55 15.45
C ARG A 482 -12.49 -24.92 16.10
N GLU A 483 -12.65 -25.97 15.29
CA GLU A 483 -12.83 -27.36 15.76
C GLU A 483 -11.51 -28.01 16.23
N LEU A 484 -10.36 -27.37 15.97
CA LEU A 484 -9.06 -27.87 16.39
C LEU A 484 -8.94 -27.96 17.93
N LYS A 485 -8.46 -29.12 18.39
CA LYS A 485 -8.19 -29.35 19.81
C LYS A 485 -7.13 -28.38 20.33
N GLY A 486 -7.42 -27.73 21.46
CA GLY A 486 -6.56 -26.73 22.08
C GLY A 486 -6.81 -25.30 21.61
N ILE A 487 -7.61 -25.10 20.56
CA ILE A 487 -8.06 -23.78 20.13
C ILE A 487 -9.38 -23.44 20.82
N LYS A 488 -9.38 -22.35 21.58
CA LYS A 488 -10.56 -21.83 22.30
C LYS A 488 -11.31 -20.79 21.47
N LYS A 489 -10.59 -19.94 20.73
CA LYS A 489 -11.19 -18.86 19.95
C LYS A 489 -10.30 -18.45 18.79
N ILE A 490 -10.95 -18.10 17.68
CA ILE A 490 -10.31 -17.48 16.52
C ILE A 490 -10.97 -16.13 16.31
N LEU A 491 -10.17 -15.08 16.36
CA LEU A 491 -10.61 -13.71 16.13
C LEU A 491 -10.27 -13.29 14.70
N ILE A 492 -11.15 -12.47 14.10
CA ILE A 492 -10.82 -11.71 12.89
C ILE A 492 -10.65 -10.25 13.28
N ALA A 493 -9.40 -9.79 13.29
CA ALA A 493 -9.00 -8.40 13.54
C ALA A 493 -8.60 -7.67 12.24
N SER A 494 -8.32 -8.43 11.17
CA SER A 494 -8.12 -7.94 9.81
C SER A 494 -9.33 -7.20 9.25
N GLY A 495 -9.09 -6.27 8.32
CA GLY A 495 -10.15 -5.51 7.66
C GLY A 495 -11.08 -6.40 6.83
N VAL A 496 -12.37 -6.09 6.83
CA VAL A 496 -13.40 -6.79 6.03
C VAL A 496 -13.96 -5.84 4.99
N ARG A 497 -14.06 -6.32 3.75
CA ARG A 497 -14.72 -5.61 2.66
C ARG A 497 -16.23 -5.87 2.72
N TYR A 498 -16.93 -4.90 3.30
CA TYR A 498 -18.37 -4.97 3.56
C TYR A 498 -19.21 -5.07 2.28
N ASP A 499 -18.74 -4.45 1.20
CA ASP A 499 -19.41 -4.47 -0.09
C ASP A 499 -19.50 -5.87 -0.71
N ILE A 500 -18.44 -6.67 -0.63
CA ILE A 500 -18.50 -8.08 -1.05
C ILE A 500 -19.15 -8.97 0.01
N ALA A 501 -19.02 -8.63 1.30
CA ALA A 501 -19.58 -9.44 2.38
C ALA A 501 -21.11 -9.47 2.36
N VAL A 502 -21.76 -8.38 1.92
CA VAL A 502 -23.23 -8.29 1.79
C VAL A 502 -23.77 -9.26 0.75
N GLU A 503 -22.98 -9.64 -0.26
CA GLU A 503 -23.37 -10.61 -1.28
C GLU A 503 -23.43 -12.05 -0.73
N ASP A 504 -22.83 -12.32 0.44
CA ASP A 504 -22.90 -13.63 1.10
C ASP A 504 -23.24 -13.50 2.59
N PRO A 505 -24.54 -13.41 2.94
CA PRO A 505 -24.99 -13.31 4.33
C PRO A 505 -24.52 -14.46 5.23
N ARG A 506 -24.17 -15.63 4.66
CA ARG A 506 -23.63 -16.78 5.43
C ARG A 506 -22.30 -16.42 6.07
N TYR A 507 -21.47 -15.64 5.39
CA TYR A 507 -20.19 -15.17 5.92
C TYR A 507 -20.38 -14.21 7.10
N ILE A 508 -21.29 -13.23 6.96
CA ILE A 508 -21.58 -12.27 8.04
C ILE A 508 -22.12 -13.00 9.27
N LYS A 509 -22.98 -14.01 9.07
CA LYS A 509 -23.47 -14.86 10.16
C LYS A 509 -22.31 -15.58 10.88
N GLU A 510 -21.44 -16.26 10.14
CA GLU A 510 -20.27 -16.94 10.72
C GLU A 510 -19.38 -15.97 11.51
N LEU A 511 -19.07 -14.81 10.92
CA LEU A 511 -18.24 -13.76 11.50
C LEU A 511 -18.81 -13.25 12.83
N ALA A 512 -20.07 -12.80 12.84
CA ALA A 512 -20.75 -12.27 14.02
C ALA A 512 -20.92 -13.35 15.11
N SER A 513 -21.36 -14.55 14.72
CA SER A 513 -21.64 -15.64 15.65
C SER A 513 -20.39 -16.16 16.36
N HIS A 514 -19.21 -16.19 15.72
CA HIS A 514 -18.05 -16.88 16.29
C HIS A 514 -16.78 -16.05 16.41
N HIS A 515 -16.48 -15.15 15.48
CA HIS A 515 -15.13 -14.62 15.32
C HIS A 515 -14.94 -13.16 15.72
N VAL A 516 -16.01 -12.43 16.03
CA VAL A 516 -15.91 -11.07 16.55
C VAL A 516 -15.81 -11.06 18.07
N GLY A 517 -14.73 -10.46 18.57
CA GLY A 517 -14.41 -10.34 20.00
C GLY A 517 -15.20 -9.29 20.77
N GLY A 518 -16.04 -8.52 20.08
CA GLY A 518 -16.85 -7.43 20.62
C GLY A 518 -16.93 -6.30 19.60
N TYR A 519 -15.77 -5.86 19.11
CA TYR A 519 -15.67 -4.82 18.09
C TYR A 519 -15.23 -5.40 16.75
N LEU A 520 -15.94 -5.04 15.69
CA LEU A 520 -15.52 -5.33 14.31
C LEU A 520 -15.11 -4.04 13.62
N LYS A 521 -13.88 -4.04 13.11
CA LYS A 521 -13.28 -2.94 12.38
C LYS A 521 -13.77 -2.95 10.94
N ILE A 522 -14.40 -1.85 10.51
CA ILE A 522 -14.92 -1.73 9.14
C ILE A 522 -14.60 -0.35 8.59
N ALA A 523 -14.26 -0.25 7.30
CA ALA A 523 -13.68 0.97 6.75
C ALA A 523 -14.54 1.53 5.59
N PRO A 524 -15.63 2.26 5.91
CA PRO A 524 -16.37 3.04 4.91
C PRO A 524 -15.54 4.22 4.39
N GLU A 525 -14.54 4.70 5.15
CA GLU A 525 -13.59 5.78 4.85
C GLU A 525 -14.19 7.19 4.76
N HIS A 526 -15.40 7.34 4.23
CA HIS A 526 -16.16 8.59 4.24
C HIS A 526 -17.68 8.30 4.08
N THR A 527 -18.51 9.32 4.29
CA THR A 527 -19.98 9.23 4.07
C THR A 527 -20.45 9.83 2.76
N GLU A 528 -19.61 10.65 2.10
CA GLU A 528 -20.04 11.56 1.03
C GLU A 528 -19.48 11.10 -0.32
N GLU A 529 -20.26 11.24 -1.38
CA GLU A 529 -19.90 10.74 -2.72
C GLU A 529 -18.66 11.42 -3.30
N GLY A 530 -18.46 12.72 -3.02
CA GLY A 530 -17.31 13.50 -3.49
C GLY A 530 -15.98 12.78 -3.22
N PRO A 531 -15.59 12.57 -1.94
CA PRO A 531 -14.40 11.80 -1.59
C PRO A 531 -14.51 10.30 -1.92
N LEU A 532 -15.66 9.64 -1.70
CA LEU A 532 -15.79 8.19 -1.95
C LEU A 532 -15.52 7.81 -3.41
N SER A 533 -15.98 8.63 -4.35
CA SER A 533 -15.73 8.43 -5.79
C SER A 533 -14.25 8.53 -6.15
N LYS A 534 -13.49 9.39 -5.45
CA LYS A 534 -12.04 9.52 -5.62
C LYS A 534 -11.28 8.43 -4.88
N MET A 535 -11.84 7.89 -3.79
CA MET A 535 -11.31 6.73 -3.05
C MET A 535 -11.55 5.38 -3.74
N MET A 536 -12.46 5.33 -4.71
CA MET A 536 -12.98 4.08 -5.32
C MET A 536 -13.69 3.19 -4.28
N LYS A 537 -14.56 3.81 -3.48
CA LYS A 537 -15.38 3.15 -2.47
C LYS A 537 -16.87 3.33 -2.79
N PRO A 538 -17.71 2.33 -2.51
CA PRO A 538 -19.16 2.48 -2.68
C PRO A 538 -19.73 3.44 -1.62
N GLY A 539 -20.93 3.95 -1.89
CA GLY A 539 -21.68 4.78 -0.94
C GLY A 539 -22.10 4.06 0.33
N MET A 540 -22.67 4.81 1.29
CA MET A 540 -23.08 4.29 2.60
C MET A 540 -24.15 3.20 2.56
N GLY A 541 -24.92 3.07 1.48
CA GLY A 541 -25.96 2.05 1.37
C GLY A 541 -25.46 0.61 1.55
N SER A 542 -24.25 0.28 1.10
CA SER A 542 -23.66 -1.04 1.33
C SER A 542 -23.20 -1.23 2.78
N TYR A 543 -22.76 -0.16 3.44
CA TYR A 543 -22.43 -0.18 4.86
C TYR A 543 -23.67 -0.39 5.72
N ASP A 544 -24.77 0.30 5.41
CA ASP A 544 -26.02 0.19 6.16
C ASP A 544 -26.59 -1.23 6.07
N ARG A 545 -26.60 -1.82 4.86
CA ARG A 545 -26.98 -3.23 4.66
C ARG A 545 -26.10 -4.20 5.44
N PHE A 546 -24.78 -3.98 5.43
CA PHE A 546 -23.87 -4.80 6.21
C PHE A 546 -24.18 -4.69 7.71
N LYS A 547 -24.42 -3.47 8.20
CA LYS A 547 -24.76 -3.23 9.61
C LYS A 547 -26.07 -3.92 10.01
N GLU A 548 -27.10 -3.86 9.18
CA GLU A 548 -28.38 -4.54 9.43
C GLU A 548 -28.19 -6.05 9.59
N LEU A 549 -27.45 -6.68 8.69
CA LEU A 549 -27.13 -8.11 8.76
C LEU A 549 -26.25 -8.44 9.97
N PHE A 550 -25.25 -7.61 10.26
CA PHE A 550 -24.36 -7.80 11.40
C PHE A 550 -25.13 -7.73 12.72
N ASP A 551 -25.97 -6.71 12.91
CA ASP A 551 -26.78 -6.54 14.11
C ASP A 551 -27.80 -7.68 14.27
N LEU A 552 -28.41 -8.13 13.16
CA LEU A 552 -29.33 -9.27 13.15
C LEU A 552 -28.64 -10.53 13.66
N TYR A 553 -27.49 -10.90 13.09
CA TYR A 553 -26.77 -12.11 13.48
C TYR A 553 -26.10 -12.01 14.85
N SER A 554 -25.68 -10.80 15.27
CA SER A 554 -25.17 -10.56 16.62
C SER A 554 -26.26 -10.82 17.67
N LYS A 555 -27.47 -10.31 17.43
CA LYS A 555 -28.64 -10.56 18.29
C LYS A 555 -29.03 -12.04 18.31
N GLN A 556 -29.03 -12.72 17.17
CA GLN A 556 -29.29 -14.16 17.09
C GLN A 556 -28.26 -14.98 17.87
N ALA A 557 -27.00 -14.54 17.89
CA ALA A 557 -25.93 -15.16 18.67
C ALA A 557 -25.95 -14.78 20.16
N GLY A 558 -26.87 -13.91 20.60
CA GLY A 558 -26.94 -13.41 21.97
C GLY A 558 -25.74 -12.55 22.38
N LYS A 559 -25.08 -11.90 21.41
CA LYS A 559 -23.86 -11.11 21.63
C LYS A 559 -24.12 -9.62 21.48
N GLU A 560 -23.53 -8.85 22.37
CA GLU A 560 -23.44 -7.40 22.25
C GLU A 560 -22.14 -7.06 21.50
N GLN A 561 -22.27 -6.63 20.25
CA GLN A 561 -21.15 -6.36 19.36
C GLN A 561 -21.35 -5.02 18.64
N TYR A 562 -20.24 -4.39 18.27
CA TYR A 562 -20.24 -3.04 17.73
C TYR A 562 -19.33 -2.91 16.52
N LEU A 563 -19.78 -2.16 15.51
CA LEU A 563 -18.95 -1.76 14.39
C LEU A 563 -18.14 -0.52 14.76
N ILE A 564 -16.83 -0.57 14.55
CA ILE A 564 -15.94 0.59 14.65
C ILE A 564 -15.60 1.04 13.22
N PRO A 565 -16.20 2.14 12.75
CA PRO A 565 -15.91 2.68 11.43
C PRO A 565 -14.57 3.43 11.39
N TYR A 566 -13.78 3.19 10.36
CA TYR A 566 -12.59 3.98 10.02
C TYR A 566 -12.94 5.06 9.00
N PHE A 567 -12.51 6.29 9.30
CA PHE A 567 -12.72 7.45 8.43
C PHE A 567 -11.38 8.16 8.17
N ILE A 568 -11.20 8.59 6.93
CA ILE A 568 -10.03 9.35 6.49
C ILE A 568 -10.45 10.81 6.35
N SER A 569 -9.73 11.70 7.06
CA SER A 569 -9.91 13.15 6.92
C SER A 569 -8.96 13.74 5.89
N ALA A 570 -9.32 14.89 5.31
CA ALA A 570 -8.45 15.65 4.40
C ALA A 570 -7.96 14.87 3.16
N HIS A 571 -8.79 13.97 2.64
CA HIS A 571 -8.53 13.23 1.41
C HIS A 571 -8.81 14.10 0.17
N PRO A 572 -8.11 13.91 -0.97
CA PRO A 572 -8.43 14.60 -2.23
C PRO A 572 -9.86 14.32 -2.72
N GLY A 573 -10.64 15.37 -2.91
CA GLY A 573 -12.07 15.31 -3.24
C GLY A 573 -12.95 15.75 -2.09
N THR A 574 -12.41 15.91 -0.87
CA THR A 574 -13.15 16.36 0.31
C THR A 574 -13.23 17.89 0.39
N ARG A 575 -14.44 18.43 0.56
CA ARG A 575 -14.71 19.83 0.94
C ARG A 575 -14.98 19.97 2.43
N ASP A 576 -14.99 21.21 2.93
CA ASP A 576 -15.29 21.48 4.34
C ASP A 576 -16.73 21.06 4.68
N GLU A 577 -17.67 21.21 3.74
CA GLU A 577 -19.05 20.75 3.88
C GLU A 577 -19.15 19.23 4.04
N ASP A 578 -18.36 18.46 3.28
CA ASP A 578 -18.34 17.00 3.36
C ASP A 578 -17.90 16.54 4.75
N MET A 579 -16.92 17.21 5.34
CA MET A 579 -16.45 16.93 6.70
C MET A 579 -17.46 17.32 7.77
N VAL A 580 -18.23 18.40 7.56
CA VAL A 580 -19.34 18.76 8.46
C VAL A 580 -20.43 17.69 8.40
N ASN A 581 -20.79 17.21 7.21
CA ASN A 581 -21.77 16.14 7.04
C ASN A 581 -21.32 14.84 7.72
N LEU A 582 -20.05 14.47 7.54
CA LEU A 582 -19.45 13.32 8.22
C LEU A 582 -19.47 13.50 9.75
N ALA A 583 -19.14 14.68 10.27
CA ALA A 583 -19.21 14.96 11.70
C ALA A 583 -20.65 14.88 12.26
N LEU A 584 -21.64 15.36 11.50
CA LEU A 584 -23.06 15.20 11.84
C LEU A 584 -23.49 13.73 11.80
N TRP A 585 -23.00 12.95 10.83
CA TRP A 585 -23.22 11.51 10.75
C TRP A 585 -22.68 10.80 12.00
N LEU A 586 -21.43 11.10 12.40
CA LEU A 586 -20.83 10.57 13.64
C LEU A 586 -21.67 10.92 14.87
N LYS A 587 -22.13 12.17 14.97
CA LYS A 587 -22.96 12.62 16.09
C LYS A 587 -24.32 11.91 16.14
N ARG A 588 -24.99 11.74 14.99
CA ARG A 588 -26.27 10.99 14.92
C ARG A 588 -26.11 9.54 15.36
N HIS A 589 -25.01 8.90 15.00
CA HIS A 589 -24.69 7.51 15.34
C HIS A 589 -23.94 7.36 16.68
N ARG A 590 -23.77 8.46 17.43
CA ARG A 590 -23.14 8.50 18.77
C ARG A 590 -21.68 8.01 18.79
N PHE A 591 -20.97 8.12 17.67
CA PHE A 591 -19.55 7.83 17.63
C PHE A 591 -18.73 9.00 18.19
N ARG A 592 -17.74 8.68 19.02
CA ARG A 592 -16.69 9.58 19.52
C ARG A 592 -15.35 8.95 19.19
N LEU A 593 -14.67 9.50 18.18
CA LEU A 593 -13.42 8.97 17.68
C LEU A 593 -12.24 9.65 18.38
N ASP A 594 -11.40 8.87 19.07
CA ASP A 594 -10.17 9.39 19.66
C ASP A 594 -9.00 9.36 18.68
N GLN A 595 -8.88 8.26 17.94
CA GLN A 595 -7.82 8.07 16.94
C GLN A 595 -8.35 8.47 15.56
N VAL A 596 -7.95 9.65 15.13
CA VAL A 596 -8.26 10.18 13.80
C VAL A 596 -6.96 10.52 13.08
N GLN A 597 -6.83 10.04 11.84
CA GLN A 597 -5.69 10.32 10.99
C GLN A 597 -6.12 11.09 9.74
N ASN A 598 -5.35 12.13 9.42
CA ASN A 598 -5.44 12.81 8.13
C ASN A 598 -4.85 11.92 7.05
N PHE A 599 -5.39 12.01 5.83
CA PHE A 599 -4.84 11.37 4.65
C PHE A 599 -3.34 11.67 4.52
N TYR A 600 -2.55 10.60 4.40
CA TYR A 600 -1.13 10.65 4.10
C TYR A 600 -0.94 10.41 2.59
N PRO A 601 -0.32 11.36 1.86
CA PRO A 601 0.01 11.15 0.46
C PRO A 601 1.19 10.16 0.30
N SER A 602 0.90 8.87 0.32
CA SER A 602 1.91 7.82 0.13
C SER A 602 2.48 7.81 -1.30
N PRO A 603 3.79 7.57 -1.50
CA PRO A 603 4.35 7.49 -2.83
C PRO A 603 3.63 6.46 -3.71
N LEU A 604 3.46 6.80 -4.99
CA LEU A 604 2.77 5.99 -6.01
C LEU A 604 1.30 5.67 -5.79
N ALA A 605 0.61 6.20 -4.76
CA ALA A 605 -0.85 6.07 -4.69
C ALA A 605 -1.55 7.04 -5.66
N ASN A 606 -2.65 6.60 -6.28
CA ASN A 606 -3.50 7.45 -7.14
C ASN A 606 -4.01 8.69 -6.39
N SER A 607 -4.39 8.55 -5.13
CA SER A 607 -4.79 9.67 -4.27
C SER A 607 -3.64 10.66 -4.06
N THR A 608 -2.39 10.21 -3.99
CA THR A 608 -1.23 11.10 -3.89
C THR A 608 -1.02 11.90 -5.18
N THR A 609 -1.26 11.26 -6.32
CA THR A 609 -1.31 11.96 -7.61
C THR A 609 -2.38 13.04 -7.62
N MET A 610 -3.59 12.76 -7.13
CA MET A 610 -4.63 13.78 -6.96
C MET A 610 -4.18 14.89 -6.01
N TYR A 611 -3.58 14.54 -4.88
CA TYR A 611 -3.09 15.49 -3.89
C TYR A 611 -2.07 16.46 -4.47
N TYR A 612 -1.09 15.97 -5.22
CA TYR A 612 -0.04 16.80 -5.82
C TYR A 612 -0.58 17.63 -6.99
N THR A 613 -1.26 16.98 -7.93
CA THR A 613 -1.60 17.56 -9.24
C THR A 613 -2.90 18.35 -9.25
N GLY A 614 -3.83 18.02 -8.35
CA GLY A 614 -5.22 18.51 -8.43
C GLY A 614 -6.01 17.90 -9.58
N LYS A 615 -5.54 16.83 -10.22
CA LYS A 615 -6.22 16.12 -11.32
C LYS A 615 -6.59 14.70 -10.92
N ASN A 616 -7.65 14.13 -11.52
CA ASN A 616 -8.07 12.76 -11.24
C ASN A 616 -7.45 11.73 -12.23
N PRO A 617 -6.44 10.94 -11.82
CA PRO A 617 -5.80 9.95 -12.68
C PRO A 617 -6.63 8.68 -12.95
N LEU A 618 -7.81 8.52 -12.32
CA LEU A 618 -8.66 7.33 -12.50
C LEU A 618 -9.30 7.27 -13.89
N GLY A 619 -9.48 8.43 -14.54
CA GLY A 619 -9.99 8.58 -15.90
C GLY A 619 -8.92 8.99 -16.91
N LYS A 620 -9.31 9.32 -18.14
CA LYS A 620 -8.39 9.89 -19.14
C LYS A 620 -7.96 11.30 -18.71
N ILE A 621 -6.65 11.58 -18.79
CA ILE A 621 -6.06 12.86 -18.36
C ILE A 621 -5.74 13.75 -19.56
N GLY A 622 -6.04 15.03 -19.41
CA GLY A 622 -5.61 16.14 -20.26
C GLY A 622 -5.65 17.46 -19.49
N TYR A 623 -5.22 18.55 -20.11
CA TYR A 623 -5.20 19.88 -19.45
C TYR A 623 -6.60 20.38 -19.06
N LYS A 624 -7.63 19.94 -19.79
CA LYS A 624 -9.05 20.24 -19.53
C LYS A 624 -9.76 19.18 -18.66
N SER A 625 -9.04 18.19 -18.13
CA SER A 625 -9.63 17.19 -17.21
C SER A 625 -10.07 17.85 -15.91
N GLU A 626 -11.00 17.18 -15.22
CA GLU A 626 -11.57 17.66 -13.96
C GLU A 626 -10.50 18.10 -12.95
N ASP A 627 -10.79 19.20 -12.26
CA ASP A 627 -10.01 19.66 -11.12
C ASP A 627 -10.58 19.04 -9.84
N VAL A 628 -9.70 18.41 -9.08
CA VAL A 628 -9.99 17.77 -7.80
C VAL A 628 -9.67 18.78 -6.70
N VAL A 629 -10.66 19.04 -5.83
CA VAL A 629 -10.44 19.84 -4.61
C VAL A 629 -9.51 19.08 -3.69
N VAL A 630 -8.42 19.70 -3.23
CA VAL A 630 -7.46 19.06 -2.33
C VAL A 630 -7.34 19.86 -1.04
N PRO A 631 -7.70 19.27 0.13
CA PRO A 631 -7.45 19.89 1.42
C PRO A 631 -5.94 20.01 1.69
N LYS A 632 -5.41 21.24 1.55
CA LYS A 632 -3.99 21.55 1.74
C LYS A 632 -3.75 22.54 2.87
N GLY A 633 -2.53 22.52 3.38
CA GLY A 633 -2.10 23.39 4.47
C GLY A 633 -2.62 22.98 5.83
N ASP A 634 -1.92 23.42 6.87
CA ASP A 634 -2.17 22.98 8.23
C ASP A 634 -3.53 23.42 8.76
N ARG A 635 -4.01 24.61 8.36
CA ARG A 635 -5.29 25.15 8.84
C ARG A 635 -6.48 24.27 8.43
N GLN A 636 -6.58 23.94 7.14
CA GLN A 636 -7.70 23.15 6.61
C GLN A 636 -7.61 21.69 7.06
N ARG A 637 -6.43 21.08 7.00
CA ARG A 637 -6.20 19.70 7.47
C ARG A 637 -6.47 19.55 8.97
N ARG A 638 -6.10 20.56 9.78
CA ARG A 638 -6.45 20.59 11.21
C ARG A 638 -7.95 20.75 11.44
N LEU A 639 -8.63 21.56 10.64
CA LEU A 639 -10.10 21.69 10.70
C LEU A 639 -10.79 20.35 10.40
N HIS A 640 -10.39 19.66 9.33
CA HIS A 640 -10.97 18.36 8.94
C HIS A 640 -10.80 17.34 10.07
N LYS A 641 -9.60 17.23 10.64
CA LYS A 641 -9.33 16.38 11.80
C LYS A 641 -10.16 16.78 13.03
N ALA A 642 -10.28 18.09 13.29
CA ALA A 642 -11.07 18.64 14.40
C ALA A 642 -12.56 18.31 14.27
N LEU A 643 -13.13 18.36 13.05
CA LEU A 643 -14.53 18.00 12.79
C LEU A 643 -14.84 16.54 13.16
N LEU A 644 -13.93 15.60 12.90
CA LEU A 644 -14.09 14.21 13.34
C LEU A 644 -14.02 14.04 14.87
N ARG A 645 -13.30 14.94 15.54
CA ARG A 645 -13.21 15.03 17.01
C ARG A 645 -14.10 16.15 17.57
N TYR A 646 -15.33 16.26 17.07
CA TYR A 646 -16.28 17.32 17.46
C TYR A 646 -16.60 17.37 18.96
N HIS A 647 -16.41 16.26 19.67
CA HIS A 647 -16.69 16.13 21.10
C HIS A 647 -15.55 16.69 21.99
N ASP A 648 -14.35 16.89 21.43
CA ASP A 648 -13.19 17.40 22.15
C ASP A 648 -13.27 18.95 22.28
N PRO A 649 -13.33 19.49 23.52
CA PRO A 649 -13.45 20.93 23.76
C PRO A 649 -12.36 21.78 23.11
N ALA A 650 -11.15 21.24 22.97
CA ALA A 650 -10.02 21.95 22.36
C ALA A 650 -10.30 22.34 20.90
N ASN A 651 -11.20 21.63 20.22
CA ASN A 651 -11.52 21.85 18.82
C ASN A 651 -12.69 22.83 18.60
N TRP A 652 -13.50 23.11 19.63
CA TRP A 652 -14.72 23.92 19.49
C TRP A 652 -14.51 25.33 18.95
N PRO A 653 -13.46 26.09 19.34
CA PRO A 653 -13.23 27.42 18.76
C PRO A 653 -13.00 27.37 17.25
N LEU A 654 -12.20 26.40 16.79
CA LEU A 654 -11.88 26.22 15.37
C LEU A 654 -13.13 25.81 14.58
N ILE A 655 -13.91 24.87 15.10
CA ILE A 655 -15.14 24.39 14.45
C ILE A 655 -16.18 25.52 14.38
N ARG A 656 -16.40 26.28 15.45
CA ARG A 656 -17.33 27.42 15.45
C ARG A 656 -16.95 28.45 14.39
N GLN A 657 -15.68 28.85 14.34
CA GLN A 657 -15.21 29.81 13.34
C GLN A 657 -15.48 29.30 11.91
N ALA A 658 -15.22 28.01 11.64
CA ALA A 658 -15.48 27.41 10.35
C ALA A 658 -16.98 27.36 10.02
N LEU A 659 -17.83 26.95 10.97
CA LEU A 659 -19.28 26.91 10.80
C LEU A 659 -19.87 28.31 10.56
N GLU A 660 -19.37 29.33 11.24
CA GLU A 660 -19.77 30.72 11.00
C GLU A 660 -19.37 31.20 9.60
N ALA A 661 -18.15 30.90 9.16
CA ALA A 661 -17.66 31.25 7.82
C ALA A 661 -18.46 30.54 6.71
N MET A 662 -18.92 29.30 6.94
CA MET A 662 -19.79 28.55 6.03
C MET A 662 -21.27 28.95 6.10
N GLY A 663 -21.66 29.93 6.94
CA GLY A 663 -23.07 30.31 7.13
C GLY A 663 -23.91 29.27 7.91
N LYS A 664 -23.28 28.27 8.54
CA LYS A 664 -23.94 27.18 9.28
C LYS A 664 -24.05 27.45 10.80
N LYS A 665 -24.36 28.70 11.18
CA LYS A 665 -24.51 29.11 12.60
C LYS A 665 -25.57 28.30 13.36
N HIS A 666 -26.58 27.78 12.67
CA HIS A 666 -27.63 26.94 13.26
C HIS A 666 -27.09 25.63 13.88
N LEU A 667 -25.90 25.19 13.47
CA LEU A 667 -25.21 24.03 14.03
C LEU A 667 -24.41 24.35 15.31
N ILE A 668 -24.47 25.59 15.82
CA ILE A 668 -23.83 26.00 17.07
C ILE A 668 -24.92 26.19 18.13
N GLY A 669 -24.82 25.47 19.25
CA GLY A 669 -25.79 25.58 20.35
C GLY A 669 -25.92 24.31 21.19
N GLY A 670 -26.84 24.35 22.16
CA GLY A 670 -27.08 23.24 23.10
C GLY A 670 -28.05 22.15 22.59
N ARG A 671 -28.63 22.32 21.39
CA ARG A 671 -29.57 21.32 20.85
C ARG A 671 -28.84 20.05 20.42
N ARG A 672 -29.53 18.91 20.45
CA ARG A 672 -29.01 17.61 20.02
C ARG A 672 -28.46 17.64 18.59
N GLU A 673 -29.06 18.46 17.72
CA GLU A 673 -28.71 18.60 16.30
C GLU A 673 -27.55 19.56 16.04
N CYS A 674 -27.22 20.44 16.98
CA CYS A 674 -26.04 21.31 16.85
C CYS A 674 -24.78 20.44 16.91
N LEU A 675 -23.73 20.75 16.14
CA LEU A 675 -22.49 19.98 16.16
C LEU A 675 -21.66 20.27 17.42
N VAL A 676 -21.49 21.56 17.75
CA VAL A 676 -20.70 22.07 18.87
C VAL A 676 -21.51 23.04 19.75
N PRO A 677 -21.21 23.14 21.05
CA PRO A 677 -21.89 24.06 21.95
C PRO A 677 -21.58 25.53 21.63
N ALA A 678 -22.41 26.43 22.17
CA ALA A 678 -22.14 27.87 22.15
C ALA A 678 -20.94 28.22 23.05
N PRO A 679 -20.24 29.35 22.81
CA PRO A 679 -19.16 29.82 23.67
C PRO A 679 -19.56 29.87 25.15
N THR A 680 -18.69 29.36 26.03
CA THR A 680 -18.90 29.53 27.48
C THR A 680 -18.54 30.95 27.91
N ILE A 681 -19.06 31.38 29.06
CA ILE A 681 -18.77 32.72 29.61
C ILE A 681 -17.27 32.90 29.88
N GLU A 682 -16.57 31.83 30.29
CA GLU A 682 -15.12 31.83 30.52
C GLU A 682 -14.33 32.00 29.22
N GLU A 683 -14.67 31.25 28.17
CA GLU A 683 -14.07 31.43 26.84
C GLU A 683 -14.26 32.87 26.32
N MET A 684 -15.45 33.44 26.51
CA MET A 684 -15.72 34.83 26.14
C MET A 684 -14.90 35.83 26.97
N ARG A 685 -14.68 35.56 28.26
CA ARG A 685 -13.82 36.39 29.14
C ARG A 685 -12.36 36.28 28.74
N GLU A 686 -11.89 35.09 28.38
CA GLU A 686 -10.52 34.84 27.95
C GLU A 686 -10.22 35.45 26.58
N ALA A 687 -11.13 35.31 25.61
CA ALA A 687 -11.04 35.99 24.32
C ALA A 687 -11.01 37.53 24.49
N ARG A 688 -11.81 38.08 25.41
CA ARG A 688 -11.78 39.52 25.77
C ARG A 688 -10.46 39.92 26.46
N ARG A 689 -9.83 39.04 27.24
CA ARG A 689 -8.51 39.29 27.85
C ARG A 689 -7.39 39.26 26.81
N GLN A 690 -7.41 38.30 25.88
CA GLN A 690 -6.44 38.24 24.78
C GLN A 690 -6.56 39.45 23.85
N ASN A 691 -7.79 39.87 23.53
CA ASN A 691 -8.04 41.07 22.72
C ASN A 691 -7.74 42.39 23.44
N ARG A 692 -7.60 42.40 24.78
CA ARG A 692 -7.16 43.59 25.53
C ARG A 692 -5.67 43.89 25.37
N ASN A 693 -4.87 42.89 25.02
CA ASN A 693 -3.41 43.01 24.85
C ASN A 693 -2.97 43.12 23.38
N THR A 694 -3.89 43.04 22.42
CA THR A 694 -3.59 43.23 21.00
C THR A 694 -3.95 44.66 20.56
N ARG A 695 -2.97 45.41 20.05
CA ARG A 695 -3.24 46.69 19.37
C ARG A 695 -3.51 46.41 17.90
N PRO A 696 -4.60 46.93 17.30
CA PRO A 696 -4.81 46.83 15.87
C PRO A 696 -3.67 47.55 15.12
N ALA A 697 -3.04 46.86 14.17
CA ALA A 697 -2.05 47.47 13.29
C ALA A 697 -2.77 48.41 12.31
N LEU A 698 -2.51 49.71 12.45
CA LEU A 698 -3.05 50.73 11.55
C LEU A 698 -2.33 50.65 10.19
N THR A 699 -3.07 50.42 9.11
CA THR A 699 -2.57 50.52 7.74
C THR A 699 -3.15 51.75 7.05
N LYS A 700 -2.57 52.19 5.92
CA LYS A 700 -3.04 53.37 5.15
C LYS A 700 -4.50 53.27 4.65
N HIS A 701 -5.15 52.11 4.79
CA HIS A 701 -6.54 51.88 4.41
C HIS A 701 -7.51 51.79 5.61
N THR A 702 -7.05 52.07 6.84
CA THR A 702 -7.94 52.08 8.01
C THR A 702 -8.74 53.39 8.06
N PRO A 703 -10.09 53.37 8.24
CA PRO A 703 -10.93 54.57 8.27
C PRO A 703 -10.48 55.59 9.32
N VAL A 704 -10.54 56.88 8.97
CA VAL A 704 -10.03 58.02 9.78
C VAL A 704 -10.67 58.11 11.18
N GLU A 705 -11.88 57.57 11.36
CA GLU A 705 -12.57 57.52 12.66
C GLU A 705 -11.82 56.70 13.72
N HIS A 706 -11.16 55.61 13.32
CA HIS A 706 -10.37 54.76 14.24
C HIS A 706 -9.00 55.34 14.57
N GLN A 707 -8.43 56.21 13.72
CA GLN A 707 -7.18 56.91 14.02
C GLN A 707 -7.37 57.99 15.10
N ARG A 708 -8.55 58.64 15.16
CA ARG A 708 -8.82 59.72 16.13
C ARG A 708 -9.04 59.22 17.56
N GLN A 709 -9.59 58.02 17.76
CA GLN A 709 -9.81 57.46 19.11
C GLN A 709 -8.50 57.09 19.83
N GLY A 710 -7.46 56.65 19.11
CA GLY A 710 -6.16 56.30 19.71
C GLY A 710 -5.40 57.50 20.28
N LEU A 711 -5.56 58.69 19.69
CA LEU A 711 -4.91 59.93 20.14
C LEU A 711 -5.61 60.56 21.36
N ALA A 712 -6.93 60.41 21.48
CA ALA A 712 -7.70 60.97 22.60
C ALA A 712 -7.43 60.23 23.93
N ALA A 713 -7.19 58.92 23.89
CA ALA A 713 -6.90 58.13 25.09
C ALA A 713 -5.54 58.47 25.75
N ASN A 714 -4.56 58.94 24.96
CA ASN A 714 -3.23 59.27 25.46
C ASN A 714 -3.15 60.67 26.11
N LYS A 715 -4.13 61.55 25.89
CA LYS A 715 -4.17 62.90 26.47
C LYS A 715 -4.74 62.94 27.90
N LYS A 716 -5.45 61.90 28.35
CA LYS A 716 -6.06 61.82 29.70
C LYS A 716 -5.14 61.26 30.80
N ARG A 717 -3.93 60.79 30.48
CA ARG A 717 -2.98 60.20 31.44
C ARG A 717 -1.83 61.11 31.89
N GLY A 718 -1.81 62.38 31.49
CA GLY A 718 -0.66 63.29 31.68
C GLY A 718 -0.88 64.56 32.52
N LYS A 719 -1.94 64.67 33.33
CA LYS A 719 -2.11 65.80 34.26
C LYS A 719 -2.56 65.32 35.64
N GLY A 720 -1.59 65.19 36.54
CA GLY A 720 -1.81 64.79 37.93
C GLY A 720 -0.50 64.57 38.69
N ALA A 721 0.41 65.53 38.63
CA ALA A 721 1.55 65.64 39.55
C ALA A 721 1.98 67.11 39.63
N GLY A 722 1.90 67.70 40.83
CA GLY A 722 2.57 68.96 41.17
C GLY A 722 1.66 70.16 41.49
N ARG A 723 1.06 70.18 42.68
CA ARG A 723 1.31 71.17 43.74
C ARG A 723 0.54 70.80 45.00
#